data_AF-A0A423VKW8-F1
#
_entry.id   AF-A0A423VKW8-F1
#
_cell.length_a   1.000
_cell.length_b   1.000
_cell.length_c   1.000
_cell.angle_alpha   90.00
_cell.angle_beta   90.00
_cell.angle_gamma   90.00
#
_symmetry.space_group_name_H-M   'P 1'
#
loop_
_entity.id
_entity.type
_entity.pdbx_description
1 polymer ?
#
loop_
_entity_poly.entity_id
_entity_poly.type
_entity_poly.pdbx_seq_one_letter_code
_entity_poly.pdbx_strand_id
1 'polypeptide(L)'
;MILWFKRRLLLRLRNVFAVFLVLYFFIYYLTSGIVVHSAASKYLGSIVDGVEQVFVANEPDGLELKKEGYVRAILDPEDTSTSRLACPTLNTERYDYLRVPEGERQHMYFFALDLREVVDLLPRLVGSAVEAMRFLGPHNSVLSVVEGNSDDGTWEVLSALRSELEALGITYFLRSSDINPGASEDRIGKLAELRSQALEPLRNNRNETARSLGLPGSELDFAEDATVVFLNDVAACTEDILELLHQRVFQEADMTCAMDWYYPGGRDAPSIFYDVWISRTLSGNLFFDIPDDGSWDKSDKLLPFDADARARLASHRPFQVFSCWNGAVTFTAKPLLDGRVDFRRVGGGECFQGEPQLLCKDMWFNGYGRIAVVPSVNLEYSDERGRWVKEDRGNIQRRIMDGRKPRVELVPWDFDSREHQARMHLQRLACGWRSEEVQKWVEQGREGIKTLYWIVIREELADKEALISQHVAAYPKANTAPTHWQQPREAATDRSFIPIGHIALDLREAQNKRLNITSSSSSSSSDNDGGGDGIVWVASLYISWALQRHGLGREVMRLAEDVAAHGPLQARWIVLDTMSREQQMEPALVQRVYLAQGNPAPVVPIQDWYEGQGYEAFAKEVGGYQWANPETGETQDIDYIFLKKRLG
;
A
#
# COMPACT_ATOMS: atom_id res chain seq x y z
N MET A 1 -28.40 -21.83 58.88
CA MET A 1 -27.57 -20.79 59.52
C MET A 1 -26.26 -20.51 58.77
N ILE A 2 -25.44 -21.52 58.47
CA ILE A 2 -24.10 -21.36 57.83
C ILE A 2 -24.14 -20.66 56.43
N LEU A 3 -25.14 -20.94 55.58
CA LEU A 3 -25.27 -20.27 54.26
C LEU A 3 -25.49 -18.74 54.36
N TRP A 4 -26.18 -18.28 55.41
CA TRP A 4 -26.47 -16.84 55.59
C TRP A 4 -25.20 -16.07 55.97
N PHE A 5 -24.33 -16.68 56.77
CA PHE A 5 -23.01 -16.11 57.13
C PHE A 5 -22.10 -15.99 55.91
N LYS A 6 -22.03 -17.01 55.04
CA LYS A 6 -21.22 -16.97 53.81
C LYS A 6 -21.66 -15.85 52.85
N ARG A 7 -22.96 -15.64 52.66
CA ARG A 7 -23.47 -14.53 51.82
C ARG A 7 -23.12 -13.14 52.38
N ARG A 8 -23.23 -12.94 53.71
CA ARG A 8 -22.85 -11.66 54.35
C ARG A 8 -21.34 -11.39 54.29
N LEU A 9 -20.49 -12.43 54.37
CA LEU A 9 -19.04 -12.28 54.25
C LEU A 9 -18.62 -11.90 52.82
N LEU A 10 -19.18 -12.56 51.80
CA LEU A 10 -18.92 -12.24 50.39
C LEU A 10 -19.39 -10.83 50.00
N LEU A 11 -20.55 -10.38 50.49
CA LEU A 11 -21.03 -9.01 50.28
C LEU A 11 -20.13 -7.96 50.96
N ARG A 12 -19.58 -8.25 52.16
CA ARG A 12 -18.61 -7.37 52.81
C ARG A 12 -17.28 -7.32 52.05
N LEU A 13 -16.75 -8.46 51.60
CA LEU A 13 -15.52 -8.52 50.80
C LEU A 13 -15.68 -7.76 49.46
N ARG A 14 -16.82 -7.92 48.76
CA ARG A 14 -17.09 -7.17 47.52
C ARG A 14 -17.15 -5.67 47.74
N ASN A 15 -17.76 -5.21 48.83
CA ASN A 15 -17.84 -3.79 49.15
C ASN A 15 -16.46 -3.21 49.59
N VAL A 16 -15.64 -3.98 50.32
CA VAL A 16 -14.26 -3.57 50.62
C VAL A 16 -13.43 -3.47 49.34
N PHE A 17 -13.54 -4.44 48.43
CA PHE A 17 -12.81 -4.41 47.15
C PHE A 17 -13.24 -3.22 46.27
N ALA A 18 -14.54 -2.90 46.22
CA ALA A 18 -15.04 -1.70 45.52
C ALA A 18 -14.52 -0.39 46.14
N VAL A 19 -14.45 -0.29 47.48
CA VAL A 19 -13.88 0.88 48.17
C VAL A 19 -12.38 1.00 47.90
N PHE A 20 -11.63 -0.10 47.86
CA PHE A 20 -10.22 -0.09 47.45
C PHE A 20 -10.02 0.32 45.99
N LEU A 21 -10.89 -0.11 45.08
CA LEU A 21 -10.85 0.32 43.67
C LEU A 21 -11.15 1.82 43.53
N VAL A 22 -12.16 2.35 44.22
CA VAL A 22 -12.45 3.79 44.21
C VAL A 22 -11.32 4.60 44.84
N LEU A 23 -10.73 4.15 45.95
CA LEU A 23 -9.55 4.81 46.54
C LEU A 23 -8.31 4.73 45.64
N TYR A 24 -8.09 3.61 44.95
CA TYR A 24 -7.01 3.46 43.99
C TYR A 24 -7.20 4.42 42.81
N PHE A 25 -8.39 4.50 42.22
CA PHE A 25 -8.69 5.47 41.17
C PHE A 25 -8.61 6.92 41.66
N PHE A 26 -9.04 7.23 42.89
CA PHE A 26 -8.98 8.58 43.44
C PHE A 26 -7.53 9.01 43.75
N ILE A 27 -6.70 8.11 44.28
CA ILE A 27 -5.27 8.35 44.49
C ILE A 27 -4.56 8.46 43.14
N TYR A 28 -4.86 7.59 42.17
CA TYR A 28 -4.34 7.67 40.80
C TYR A 28 -4.73 8.99 40.12
N TYR A 29 -5.95 9.48 40.32
CA TYR A 29 -6.38 10.79 39.80
C TYR A 29 -5.64 11.95 40.49
N LEU A 30 -5.39 11.85 41.80
CA LEU A 30 -4.61 12.85 42.55
C LEU A 30 -3.12 12.84 42.18
N THR A 31 -2.52 11.68 41.89
CA THR A 31 -1.10 11.60 41.47
C THR A 31 -0.91 11.92 39.99
N SER A 32 -1.85 11.54 39.12
CA SER A 32 -1.81 11.86 37.69
C SER A 32 -2.18 13.33 37.42
N GLY A 33 -3.10 13.90 38.21
CA GLY A 33 -3.47 15.32 38.16
C GLY A 33 -2.39 16.29 38.67
N ILE A 34 -1.25 15.78 39.17
CA ILE A 34 -0.07 16.59 39.51
C ILE A 34 0.89 16.73 38.31
N VAL A 35 0.65 16.00 37.20
CA VAL A 35 1.33 16.23 35.90
C VAL A 35 0.41 17.00 34.94
N VAL A 36 -0.35 17.96 35.46
CA VAL A 36 -0.78 19.10 34.66
C VAL A 36 0.45 19.99 34.48
N HIS A 37 0.96 20.08 33.25
CA HIS A 37 1.85 21.18 32.87
C HIS A 37 1.04 22.48 32.92
N SER A 38 0.94 23.05 34.11
CA SER A 38 0.72 24.49 34.26
C SER A 38 1.79 25.18 33.42
N ALA A 39 1.37 26.08 32.54
CA ALA A 39 2.25 26.97 31.79
C ALA A 39 2.90 27.97 32.76
N ALA A 40 3.84 27.47 33.57
CA ALA A 40 4.65 28.25 34.48
C ALA A 40 5.68 29.02 33.65
N SER A 41 5.25 30.18 33.15
CA SER A 41 6.14 31.19 32.57
C SER A 41 7.33 31.38 33.51
N LYS A 42 8.55 31.16 33.01
CA LYS A 42 9.78 31.31 33.79
C LYS A 42 10.07 32.79 34.00
N TYR A 43 9.48 33.37 35.03
CA TYR A 43 9.84 34.69 35.54
C TYR A 43 11.31 34.70 36.00
N LEU A 44 12.21 35.11 35.11
CA LEU A 44 13.62 35.39 35.40
C LEU A 44 13.79 36.89 35.66
N GLY A 45 13.49 37.31 36.89
CA GLY A 45 13.80 38.65 37.36
C GLY A 45 15.29 38.82 37.59
N SER A 46 15.91 39.77 36.86
CA SER A 46 17.26 40.26 37.14
C SER A 46 17.17 41.73 37.54
N ILE A 47 17.68 42.07 38.73
CA ILE A 47 17.79 43.46 39.16
C ILE A 47 19.10 44.02 38.62
N VAL A 48 19.02 45.00 37.73
CA VAL A 48 20.13 45.88 37.35
C VAL A 48 19.66 47.31 37.63
N ASP A 49 20.48 48.06 38.38
CA ASP A 49 20.26 49.48 38.75
C ASP A 49 18.87 49.82 39.34
N GLY A 50 18.27 48.88 40.09
CA GLY A 50 17.15 49.17 41.00
C GLY A 50 15.79 49.41 40.35
N VAL A 51 15.63 49.08 39.05
CA VAL A 51 14.34 49.15 38.34
C VAL A 51 13.96 47.74 37.86
N GLU A 52 12.75 47.30 38.20
CA GLU A 52 12.20 46.02 37.75
C GLU A 52 11.68 46.17 36.31
N GLN A 53 12.42 45.63 35.33
CA GLN A 53 11.96 45.53 33.93
C GLN A 53 11.43 44.13 33.63
N VAL A 54 10.14 44.06 33.32
CA VAL A 54 9.47 42.83 32.86
C VAL A 54 9.66 42.69 31.36
N PHE A 55 10.53 41.76 30.94
CA PHE A 55 10.58 41.30 29.55
C PHE A 55 9.62 40.12 29.37
N VAL A 56 8.56 40.33 28.60
CA VAL A 56 7.69 39.26 28.12
C VAL A 56 8.32 38.65 26.88
N ALA A 57 8.95 37.49 27.02
CA ALA A 57 9.27 36.64 25.88
C ALA A 57 7.99 35.95 25.41
N ASN A 58 7.44 36.38 24.28
CA ASN A 58 6.41 35.62 23.59
C ASN A 58 7.09 34.41 22.91
N GLU A 59 6.48 33.22 22.96
CA GLU A 59 6.85 32.06 22.11
C GLU A 59 5.79 31.85 20.99
N PRO A 60 5.74 32.67 19.92
CA PRO A 60 4.82 32.45 18.80
C PRO A 60 5.42 31.59 17.68
N ASP A 61 6.75 31.50 17.56
CA ASP A 61 7.43 30.88 16.40
C ASP A 61 7.18 29.37 16.29
N GLY A 62 7.12 28.64 17.40
CA GLY A 62 7.12 27.18 17.38
C GLY A 62 5.87 26.55 16.74
N LEU A 63 4.69 27.12 17.00
CA LEU A 63 3.42 26.62 16.45
C LEU A 63 3.28 26.99 14.97
N GLU A 64 3.68 28.20 14.59
CA GLU A 64 3.62 28.68 13.21
C GLU A 64 4.55 27.87 12.30
N LEU A 65 5.79 27.61 12.73
CA LEU A 65 6.73 26.73 12.05
C LEU A 65 6.21 25.29 11.91
N LYS A 66 5.51 24.77 12.95
CA LYS A 66 4.88 23.44 12.88
C LYS A 66 3.77 23.41 11.82
N LYS A 67 2.91 24.43 11.80
CA LYS A 67 1.81 24.59 10.82
C LYS A 67 2.35 24.68 9.39
N GLU A 68 3.37 25.50 9.13
CA GLU A 68 4.04 25.58 7.83
C GLU A 68 4.63 24.24 7.39
N GLY A 69 5.20 23.46 8.32
CA GLY A 69 5.72 22.12 8.06
C GLY A 69 4.62 21.14 7.60
N TYR A 70 3.46 21.14 8.25
CA TYR A 70 2.31 20.32 7.83
C TYR A 70 1.78 20.77 6.45
N VAL A 71 1.58 22.07 6.23
CA VAL A 71 1.10 22.60 4.95
C VAL A 71 2.02 22.20 3.80
N ARG A 72 3.35 22.32 3.99
CA ARG A 72 4.34 21.89 3.00
C ARG A 72 4.28 20.38 2.73
N ALA A 73 4.22 19.56 3.78
CA ALA A 73 4.14 18.10 3.66
C ALA A 73 2.80 17.57 3.10
N ILE A 74 1.73 18.38 3.10
CA ILE A 74 0.47 18.10 2.42
C ILE A 74 0.56 18.46 0.93
N LEU A 75 1.22 19.58 0.61
CA LEU A 75 1.33 20.09 -0.76
C LEU A 75 2.48 19.45 -1.56
N ASP A 76 3.45 18.81 -0.92
CA ASP A 76 4.57 18.14 -1.57
C ASP A 76 4.58 16.63 -1.23
N PRO A 77 4.32 15.72 -2.20
CA PRO A 77 4.40 14.29 -1.99
C PRO A 77 5.83 13.79 -1.74
N GLU A 78 6.88 14.58 -2.03
CA GLU A 78 8.28 14.23 -1.77
C GLU A 78 8.82 14.80 -0.44
N ASP A 79 8.12 15.73 0.22
CA ASP A 79 8.59 16.33 1.48
C ASP A 79 8.48 15.33 2.65
N THR A 80 9.61 14.80 3.12
CA THR A 80 9.70 13.89 4.27
C THR A 80 10.14 14.58 5.57
N SER A 81 10.06 15.92 5.66
CA SER A 81 10.40 16.66 6.88
C SER A 81 9.41 16.42 8.02
N THR A 82 8.15 16.11 7.69
CA THR A 82 7.12 15.67 8.63
C THR A 82 6.91 14.15 8.51
N SER A 83 6.80 13.45 9.65
CA SER A 83 6.55 12.00 9.67
C SER A 83 5.19 11.66 9.04
N ARG A 84 5.16 10.69 8.10
CA ARG A 84 3.96 10.18 7.42
C ARG A 84 4.24 8.85 6.69
N LEU A 85 3.26 7.95 6.53
CA LEU A 85 3.30 6.74 5.68
C LEU A 85 4.58 5.88 5.86
N ALA A 86 5.37 5.59 4.82
CA ALA A 86 5.35 6.11 3.44
C ALA A 86 4.54 5.27 2.43
N CYS A 87 4.28 5.81 1.23
CA CYS A 87 3.52 5.16 0.16
C CYS A 87 4.38 4.83 -1.08
N PRO A 88 4.06 3.79 -1.87
CA PRO A 88 4.74 3.51 -3.14
C PRO A 88 4.55 4.62 -4.18
N THR A 89 5.51 4.78 -5.09
CA THR A 89 5.39 5.69 -6.25
C THR A 89 4.14 5.34 -7.07
N LEU A 90 3.27 6.31 -7.32
CA LEU A 90 1.99 6.11 -8.00
C LEU A 90 2.17 5.50 -9.40
N ASN A 91 1.50 4.36 -9.67
CA ASN A 91 1.42 3.79 -11.01
C ASN A 91 0.30 4.47 -11.82
N THR A 92 0.63 5.57 -12.49
CA THR A 92 -0.32 6.42 -13.24
C THR A 92 -1.02 5.70 -14.40
N GLU A 93 -0.35 4.77 -15.10
CA GLU A 93 -0.85 4.11 -16.32
C GLU A 93 -2.19 3.38 -16.09
N ARG A 94 -2.39 2.78 -14.91
CA ARG A 94 -3.62 2.06 -14.56
C ARG A 94 -4.84 2.99 -14.42
N TYR A 95 -4.60 4.24 -14.06
CA TYR A 95 -5.62 5.20 -13.65
C TYR A 95 -5.82 6.33 -14.66
N ASP A 96 -5.05 6.36 -15.76
CA ASP A 96 -5.01 7.49 -16.71
C ASP A 96 -6.39 7.80 -17.32
N TYR A 97 -7.24 6.80 -17.51
CA TYR A 97 -8.61 6.96 -18.00
C TYR A 97 -9.58 7.62 -16.98
N LEU A 98 -9.17 7.78 -15.72
CA LEU A 98 -9.90 8.55 -14.70
C LEU A 98 -9.57 10.05 -14.76
N ARG A 99 -8.61 10.47 -15.59
CA ARG A 99 -8.28 11.89 -15.76
C ARG A 99 -9.36 12.60 -16.54
N VAL A 100 -9.74 13.78 -16.08
CA VAL A 100 -10.66 14.67 -16.78
C VAL A 100 -9.86 15.85 -17.34
N PRO A 101 -9.75 15.98 -18.67
CA PRO A 101 -9.04 17.10 -19.29
C PRO A 101 -9.62 18.46 -18.90
N GLU A 102 -8.76 19.47 -18.90
CA GLU A 102 -9.13 20.83 -18.53
C GLU A 102 -10.19 21.39 -19.51
N GLY A 103 -11.30 21.89 -18.97
CA GLY A 103 -12.39 22.49 -19.74
C GLY A 103 -13.39 21.51 -20.39
N GLU A 104 -13.20 20.18 -20.28
CA GLU A 104 -14.17 19.21 -20.81
C GLU A 104 -15.40 19.01 -19.91
N ARG A 105 -15.21 19.11 -18.59
CA ARG A 105 -16.26 19.02 -17.56
C ARG A 105 -15.94 19.99 -16.42
N GLN A 106 -16.82 20.06 -15.43
CA GLN A 106 -16.60 20.73 -14.15
C GLN A 106 -17.06 19.79 -13.01
N HIS A 107 -16.35 19.86 -11.88
CA HIS A 107 -16.68 19.18 -10.62
C HIS A 107 -17.13 17.71 -10.81
N MET A 108 -16.22 16.87 -11.32
CA MET A 108 -16.43 15.43 -11.48
C MET A 108 -16.17 14.66 -10.18
N TYR A 109 -15.26 15.15 -9.33
CA TYR A 109 -14.86 14.49 -8.08
C TYR A 109 -15.15 15.38 -6.86
N PHE A 110 -15.94 14.87 -5.93
CA PHE A 110 -16.28 15.54 -4.68
C PHE A 110 -15.66 14.79 -3.50
N PHE A 111 -14.56 15.31 -2.96
CA PHE A 111 -13.90 14.76 -1.78
C PHE A 111 -14.57 15.30 -0.52
N ALA A 112 -14.91 14.40 0.41
CA ALA A 112 -15.59 14.71 1.66
C ALA A 112 -14.85 14.07 2.85
N LEU A 113 -14.60 14.85 3.91
CA LEU A 113 -13.97 14.36 5.14
C LEU A 113 -14.63 14.99 6.37
N ASP A 114 -14.86 14.16 7.40
CA ASP A 114 -15.17 14.58 8.77
C ASP A 114 -13.91 14.33 9.62
N LEU A 115 -13.31 15.37 10.21
CA LEU A 115 -11.99 15.29 10.88
C LEU A 115 -12.03 15.88 12.29
N ARG A 116 -11.27 15.28 13.22
CA ARG A 116 -11.12 15.74 14.61
C ARG A 116 -9.89 15.12 15.30
N GLU A 117 -9.03 15.93 15.91
CA GLU A 117 -7.77 15.54 16.58
C GLU A 117 -6.83 14.67 15.69
N VAL A 118 -6.53 15.14 14.48
CA VAL A 118 -5.82 14.35 13.44
C VAL A 118 -4.65 15.09 12.79
N VAL A 119 -4.07 16.12 13.44
CA VAL A 119 -3.05 16.99 12.84
C VAL A 119 -1.85 16.21 12.29
N ASP A 120 -1.41 15.16 13.00
CA ASP A 120 -0.29 14.31 12.60
C ASP A 120 -0.60 13.42 11.39
N LEU A 121 -1.88 13.14 11.11
CA LEU A 121 -2.32 12.33 9.98
C LEU A 121 -2.56 13.15 8.71
N LEU A 122 -2.77 14.47 8.82
CA LEU A 122 -3.07 15.34 7.67
C LEU A 122 -2.04 15.23 6.51
N PRO A 123 -0.71 15.16 6.74
CA PRO A 123 0.28 14.98 5.67
C PRO A 123 0.12 13.69 4.85
N ARG A 124 -0.46 12.64 5.44
CA ARG A 124 -0.79 11.41 4.72
C ARG A 124 -2.17 11.50 4.10
N LEU A 125 -3.20 11.79 4.90
CA LEU A 125 -4.60 11.75 4.49
C LEU A 125 -4.93 12.85 3.47
N VAL A 126 -4.76 14.13 3.85
CA VAL A 126 -5.05 15.27 2.98
C VAL A 126 -4.01 15.36 1.87
N GLY A 127 -2.74 15.07 2.16
CA GLY A 127 -1.69 15.01 1.13
C GLY A 127 -2.00 14.03 0.00
N SER A 128 -2.45 12.82 0.33
CA SER A 128 -2.86 11.82 -0.68
C SER A 128 -4.13 12.23 -1.44
N ALA A 129 -5.08 12.91 -0.77
CA ALA A 129 -6.25 13.45 -1.45
C ALA A 129 -5.87 14.56 -2.45
N VAL A 130 -4.98 15.48 -2.08
CA VAL A 130 -4.50 16.56 -2.96
C VAL A 130 -3.68 16.00 -4.13
N GLU A 131 -2.84 15.00 -3.91
CA GLU A 131 -2.12 14.31 -4.99
C GLU A 131 -3.10 13.62 -5.95
N ALA A 132 -4.17 12.98 -5.43
CA ALA A 132 -5.22 12.38 -6.25
C ALA A 132 -5.98 13.45 -7.07
N MET A 133 -6.33 14.60 -6.49
CA MET A 133 -6.98 15.70 -7.20
C MET A 133 -6.10 16.28 -8.32
N ARG A 134 -4.79 16.46 -8.05
CA ARG A 134 -3.82 16.86 -9.09
C ARG A 134 -3.72 15.83 -10.21
N PHE A 135 -3.80 14.54 -9.89
CA PHE A 135 -3.81 13.48 -10.89
C PHE A 135 -5.09 13.49 -11.75
N LEU A 136 -6.26 13.60 -11.11
CA LEU A 136 -7.58 13.51 -11.75
C LEU A 136 -7.96 14.77 -12.55
N GLY A 137 -7.42 15.92 -12.15
CA GLY A 137 -7.75 17.24 -12.68
C GLY A 137 -8.22 18.16 -11.54
N PRO A 138 -7.43 19.17 -11.12
CA PRO A 138 -7.76 19.96 -9.93
C PRO A 138 -9.03 20.81 -10.12
N HIS A 139 -9.20 21.44 -11.28
CA HIS A 139 -10.45 22.15 -11.66
C HIS A 139 -11.69 21.24 -11.78
N ASN A 140 -11.49 19.92 -11.81
CA ASN A 140 -12.56 18.93 -11.80
C ASN A 140 -12.81 18.35 -10.39
N SER A 141 -12.12 18.88 -9.38
CA SER A 141 -12.11 18.37 -8.02
C SER A 141 -12.59 19.42 -7.01
N VAL A 142 -13.44 18.98 -6.08
CA VAL A 142 -13.89 19.76 -4.93
C VAL A 142 -13.42 19.04 -3.67
N LEU A 143 -12.92 19.78 -2.68
CA LEU A 143 -12.59 19.26 -1.36
C LEU A 143 -13.49 19.92 -0.31
N SER A 144 -14.24 19.11 0.44
CA SER A 144 -15.12 19.54 1.51
C SER A 144 -14.73 18.86 2.83
N VAL A 145 -14.36 19.68 3.81
CA VAL A 145 -13.91 19.22 5.12
C VAL A 145 -14.79 19.82 6.21
N VAL A 146 -15.36 18.96 7.04
CA VAL A 146 -15.94 19.34 8.32
C VAL A 146 -14.93 18.98 9.40
N GLU A 147 -14.44 19.99 10.09
CA GLU A 147 -13.61 19.83 11.28
C GLU A 147 -14.49 19.93 12.53
N GLY A 148 -14.18 19.14 13.55
CA GLY A 148 -14.90 19.14 14.82
C GLY A 148 -14.49 20.28 15.74
N ASN A 149 -14.17 19.94 16.98
CA ASN A 149 -13.61 20.85 17.97
C ASN A 149 -12.27 20.26 18.43
N SER A 150 -11.23 20.37 17.60
CA SER A 150 -9.87 19.90 17.89
C SER A 150 -9.05 20.89 18.72
N ASP A 151 -8.08 20.42 19.50
CA ASP A 151 -7.09 21.26 20.21
C ASP A 151 -5.62 21.02 19.79
N ASP A 152 -5.39 20.10 18.86
CA ASP A 152 -4.07 19.67 18.38
C ASP A 152 -3.44 20.55 17.27
N GLY A 153 -4.21 21.47 16.67
CA GLY A 153 -3.81 22.29 15.52
C GLY A 153 -4.42 21.87 14.18
N THR A 154 -5.34 20.90 14.15
CA THR A 154 -6.03 20.42 12.94
C THR A 154 -6.70 21.57 12.17
N TRP A 155 -7.44 22.45 12.87
CA TRP A 155 -8.15 23.58 12.26
C TRP A 155 -7.20 24.58 11.59
N GLU A 156 -6.09 24.91 12.25
CA GLU A 156 -5.10 25.88 11.79
C GLU A 156 -4.40 25.40 10.50
N VAL A 157 -4.05 24.12 10.43
CA VAL A 157 -3.45 23.52 9.23
C VAL A 157 -4.46 23.49 8.08
N LEU A 158 -5.68 22.99 8.32
CA LEU A 158 -6.74 22.95 7.31
C LEU A 158 -7.09 24.35 6.78
N SER A 159 -7.16 25.34 7.67
CA SER A 159 -7.42 26.74 7.30
C SER A 159 -6.30 27.33 6.43
N ALA A 160 -5.05 27.01 6.75
CA ALA A 160 -3.88 27.50 6.00
C ALA A 160 -3.77 26.93 4.58
N LEU A 161 -4.35 25.74 4.31
CA LEU A 161 -4.36 25.15 2.97
C LEU A 161 -5.20 25.92 1.95
N ARG A 162 -6.12 26.80 2.38
CA ARG A 162 -7.11 27.43 1.49
C ARG A 162 -6.50 28.08 0.25
N SER A 163 -5.60 29.03 0.44
CA SER A 163 -4.98 29.80 -0.65
C SER A 163 -4.23 28.90 -1.63
N GLU A 164 -3.62 27.82 -1.12
CA GLU A 164 -2.80 26.90 -1.90
C GLU A 164 -3.66 25.94 -2.74
N LEU A 165 -4.77 25.45 -2.18
CA LEU A 165 -5.75 24.63 -2.90
C LEU A 165 -6.48 25.44 -3.98
N GLU A 166 -6.90 26.66 -3.65
CA GLU A 166 -7.54 27.58 -4.60
C GLU A 166 -6.56 27.97 -5.72
N ALA A 167 -5.26 28.18 -5.41
CA ALA A 167 -4.22 28.42 -6.41
C ALA A 167 -3.91 27.21 -7.31
N LEU A 168 -4.11 25.98 -6.82
CA LEU A 168 -4.09 24.76 -7.65
C LEU A 168 -5.35 24.61 -8.52
N GLY A 169 -6.39 25.41 -8.28
CA GLY A 169 -7.67 25.32 -8.97
C GLY A 169 -8.69 24.37 -8.34
N ILE A 170 -8.45 23.91 -7.10
CA ILE A 170 -9.35 23.02 -6.35
C ILE A 170 -10.35 23.88 -5.55
N THR A 171 -11.65 23.64 -5.73
CA THR A 171 -12.69 24.33 -4.95
C THR A 171 -12.70 23.79 -3.51
N TYR A 172 -12.43 24.64 -2.51
CA TYR A 172 -12.22 24.22 -1.13
C TYR A 172 -13.27 24.73 -0.13
N PHE A 173 -13.98 23.80 0.50
CA PHE A 173 -14.92 24.02 1.58
C PHE A 173 -14.31 23.54 2.91
N LEU A 174 -14.27 24.43 3.89
CA LEU A 174 -13.88 24.12 5.27
C LEU A 174 -14.93 24.69 6.22
N ARG A 175 -15.39 23.87 7.15
CA ARG A 175 -16.43 24.22 8.14
C ARG A 175 -16.07 23.62 9.48
N SER A 176 -16.22 24.39 10.57
CA SER A 176 -16.17 23.87 11.94
C SER A 176 -17.54 23.38 12.41
N SER A 177 -17.58 22.44 13.35
CA SER A 177 -18.81 21.83 13.84
C SER A 177 -18.75 21.41 15.31
N ASP A 178 -19.51 22.10 16.16
CA ASP A 178 -19.72 21.78 17.59
C ASP A 178 -20.45 20.44 17.84
N ILE A 179 -20.70 19.64 16.81
CA ILE A 179 -21.38 18.34 16.95
C ILE A 179 -20.43 17.35 17.63
N ASN A 180 -20.81 16.92 18.83
CA ASN A 180 -20.13 15.84 19.56
C ASN A 180 -21.03 14.59 19.65
N PRO A 181 -20.86 13.60 18.76
CA PRO A 181 -21.66 12.37 18.79
C PRO A 181 -21.38 11.50 20.03
N GLY A 182 -20.17 11.58 20.61
CA GLY A 182 -19.79 10.82 21.80
C GLY A 182 -20.46 11.30 23.08
N ALA A 183 -20.87 12.57 23.13
CA ALA A 183 -21.62 13.16 24.24
C ALA A 183 -23.15 13.11 24.07
N SER A 184 -23.66 12.48 23.00
CA SER A 184 -25.08 12.48 22.66
C SER A 184 -25.77 11.13 22.91
N GLU A 185 -26.99 11.16 23.44
CA GLU A 185 -27.88 9.99 23.49
C GLU A 185 -28.32 9.55 22.07
N ASP A 186 -28.34 10.45 21.08
CA ASP A 186 -28.59 10.15 19.66
C ASP A 186 -27.28 10.20 18.85
N ARG A 187 -26.30 9.37 19.24
CA ARG A 187 -24.99 9.28 18.56
C ARG A 187 -25.12 9.07 17.04
N ILE A 188 -26.07 8.25 16.59
CA ILE A 188 -26.29 7.98 15.16
C ILE A 188 -26.89 9.20 14.46
N GLY A 189 -27.90 9.87 15.05
CA GLY A 189 -28.42 11.12 14.51
C GLY A 189 -27.34 12.20 14.38
N LYS A 190 -26.41 12.28 15.34
CA LYS A 190 -25.29 13.23 15.29
C LYS A 190 -24.17 12.84 14.31
N LEU A 191 -23.88 11.55 14.14
CA LEU A 191 -22.97 11.09 13.08
C LEU A 191 -23.56 11.29 11.67
N ALA A 192 -24.88 11.18 11.53
CA ALA A 192 -25.57 11.49 10.29
C ALA A 192 -25.51 12.99 9.98
N GLU A 193 -25.83 13.83 10.99
CA GLU A 193 -25.78 15.29 10.86
C GLU A 193 -24.39 15.80 10.48
N LEU A 194 -23.32 15.23 11.05
CA LEU A 194 -21.94 15.59 10.72
C LEU A 194 -21.60 15.28 9.25
N ARG A 195 -21.79 14.03 8.79
CA ARG A 195 -21.52 13.66 7.39
C ARG A 195 -22.39 14.41 6.38
N SER A 196 -23.64 14.72 6.74
CA SER A 196 -24.53 15.57 5.94
C SER A 196 -24.05 17.01 5.81
N GLN A 197 -23.19 17.51 6.71
CA GLN A 197 -22.51 18.81 6.57
C GLN A 197 -21.34 18.72 5.58
N ALA A 198 -20.52 17.66 5.61
CA ALA A 198 -19.44 17.49 4.64
C ALA A 198 -19.96 17.32 3.21
N LEU A 199 -21.14 16.72 3.04
CA LEU A 199 -21.84 16.64 1.75
C LEU A 199 -22.63 17.90 1.37
N GLU A 200 -22.74 18.93 2.22
CA GLU A 200 -23.65 20.06 1.98
C GLU A 200 -23.49 20.74 0.60
N PRO A 201 -22.28 21.04 0.10
CA PRO A 201 -22.10 21.71 -1.19
C PRO A 201 -22.65 20.90 -2.39
N LEU A 202 -22.80 19.58 -2.25
CA LEU A 202 -23.25 18.66 -3.31
C LEU A 202 -24.79 18.49 -3.36
N ARG A 203 -25.53 19.01 -2.37
CA ARG A 203 -26.96 18.72 -2.18
C ARG A 203 -27.89 19.64 -2.98
N ASN A 204 -29.18 19.30 -3.04
CA ASN A 204 -30.20 20.06 -3.77
C ASN A 204 -30.30 21.56 -3.40
N ASN A 205 -29.88 21.93 -2.18
CA ASN A 205 -29.78 23.31 -1.73
C ASN A 205 -28.49 24.03 -2.18
N ARG A 206 -27.70 23.48 -3.14
CA ARG A 206 -26.44 24.08 -3.63
C ARG A 206 -26.52 25.56 -3.98
N ASN A 207 -27.62 26.02 -4.58
CA ASN A 207 -27.82 27.44 -4.91
C ASN A 207 -27.99 28.33 -3.67
N GLU A 208 -28.38 27.76 -2.53
CA GLU A 208 -28.46 28.43 -1.23
C GLU A 208 -27.15 28.29 -0.45
N THR A 209 -26.49 27.13 -0.48
CA THR A 209 -25.16 26.91 0.08
C THR A 209 -24.09 27.78 -0.61
N ALA A 210 -24.11 27.91 -1.93
CA ALA A 210 -23.26 28.88 -2.65
C ALA A 210 -23.51 30.32 -2.15
N ARG A 211 -24.79 30.72 -2.03
CA ARG A 211 -25.17 32.06 -1.53
C ARG A 211 -24.77 32.31 -0.08
N SER A 212 -24.88 31.33 0.82
CA SER A 212 -24.47 31.48 2.23
C SER A 212 -22.96 31.55 2.38
N LEU A 213 -22.21 30.95 1.46
CA LEU A 213 -20.75 30.97 1.39
C LEU A 213 -20.18 32.11 0.51
N GLY A 214 -21.03 32.95 -0.08
CA GLY A 214 -20.62 34.08 -0.93
C GLY A 214 -20.13 33.69 -2.33
N LEU A 215 -20.32 32.43 -2.75
CA LEU A 215 -19.90 31.91 -4.03
C LEU A 215 -20.95 32.14 -5.14
N PRO A 216 -20.53 32.28 -6.42
CA PRO A 216 -21.40 32.15 -7.58
C PRO A 216 -22.15 30.81 -7.57
N GLY A 217 -23.45 30.81 -7.92
CA GLY A 217 -24.25 29.58 -7.96
C GLY A 217 -23.74 28.52 -8.95
N SER A 218 -23.04 28.94 -10.00
CA SER A 218 -22.39 28.07 -10.99
C SER A 218 -21.14 27.34 -10.45
N GLU A 219 -20.58 27.78 -9.31
CA GLU A 219 -19.38 27.18 -8.73
C GLU A 219 -19.66 25.84 -8.01
N LEU A 220 -20.93 25.45 -7.95
CA LEU A 220 -21.39 24.15 -7.43
C LEU A 220 -22.19 23.34 -8.46
N ASP A 221 -22.06 23.62 -9.76
CA ASP A 221 -22.64 22.73 -10.78
C ASP A 221 -21.74 21.50 -10.99
N PHE A 222 -22.26 20.33 -10.57
CA PHE A 222 -21.61 19.02 -10.67
C PHE A 222 -22.07 18.24 -11.90
N ALA A 223 -21.19 17.40 -12.43
CA ALA A 223 -21.55 16.45 -13.49
C ALA A 223 -22.63 15.45 -13.02
N GLU A 224 -23.54 15.03 -13.91
CA GLU A 224 -24.60 14.05 -13.56
C GLU A 224 -24.07 12.68 -13.10
N ASP A 225 -22.86 12.33 -13.54
CA ASP A 225 -22.12 11.11 -13.22
C ASP A 225 -21.02 11.32 -12.17
N ALA A 226 -20.98 12.51 -11.54
CA ALA A 226 -20.00 12.88 -10.52
C ALA A 226 -19.88 11.84 -9.40
N THR A 227 -18.68 11.75 -8.84
CA THR A 227 -18.28 10.74 -7.87
C THR A 227 -17.88 11.39 -6.56
N VAL A 228 -18.55 10.99 -5.48
CA VAL A 228 -18.12 11.30 -4.12
C VAL A 228 -16.95 10.40 -3.75
N VAL A 229 -15.92 10.95 -3.13
CA VAL A 229 -14.85 10.24 -2.42
C VAL A 229 -14.95 10.65 -0.96
N PHE A 230 -15.46 9.78 -0.09
CA PHE A 230 -15.54 10.08 1.34
C PHE A 230 -14.41 9.34 2.06
N LEU A 231 -13.59 10.08 2.79
CA LEU A 231 -12.49 9.54 3.60
C LEU A 231 -12.75 9.85 5.08
N ASN A 232 -12.62 8.85 5.94
CA ASN A 232 -12.45 9.05 7.37
C ASN A 232 -11.01 9.55 7.67
N ASP A 233 -10.69 9.65 8.94
CA ASP A 233 -9.38 9.83 9.56
C ASP A 233 -8.43 8.62 9.38
N VAL A 234 -8.15 8.23 8.13
CA VAL A 234 -7.35 7.03 7.78
C VAL A 234 -6.01 7.34 7.10
N ALA A 235 -5.01 6.49 7.35
CA ALA A 235 -3.70 6.51 6.71
C ALA A 235 -3.76 5.97 5.26
N ALA A 236 -4.48 6.68 4.39
CA ALA A 236 -4.63 6.35 2.98
C ALA A 236 -3.43 6.85 2.14
N CYS A 237 -3.04 6.07 1.14
CA CYS A 237 -2.16 6.47 0.05
C CYS A 237 -2.97 6.96 -1.15
N THR A 238 -2.37 7.77 -2.01
CA THR A 238 -2.97 8.27 -3.27
C THR A 238 -3.49 7.14 -4.16
N GLU A 239 -2.76 6.04 -4.22
CA GLU A 239 -3.16 4.84 -4.98
C GLU A 239 -4.40 4.14 -4.37
N ASP A 240 -4.65 4.23 -3.05
CA ASP A 240 -5.86 3.69 -2.41
C ASP A 240 -7.12 4.41 -2.91
N ILE A 241 -7.07 5.74 -2.99
CA ILE A 241 -8.14 6.59 -3.50
C ILE A 241 -8.41 6.25 -4.98
N LEU A 242 -7.35 6.20 -5.79
CA LEU A 242 -7.45 5.94 -7.22
C LEU A 242 -7.90 4.51 -7.54
N GLU A 243 -7.56 3.51 -6.71
CA GLU A 243 -8.04 2.13 -6.88
C GLU A 243 -9.53 2.00 -6.52
N LEU A 244 -10.05 2.71 -5.50
CA LEU A 244 -11.49 2.76 -5.23
C LEU A 244 -12.25 3.39 -6.42
N LEU A 245 -11.78 4.55 -6.91
CA LEU A 245 -12.34 5.20 -8.11
C LEU A 245 -12.28 4.28 -9.34
N HIS A 246 -11.14 3.62 -9.56
CA HIS A 246 -10.94 2.65 -10.63
C HIS A 246 -11.97 1.54 -10.56
N GLN A 247 -12.10 0.87 -9.41
CA GLN A 247 -13.05 -0.22 -9.25
C GLN A 247 -14.50 0.25 -9.37
N ARG A 248 -14.82 1.48 -8.96
CA ARG A 248 -16.16 2.02 -9.15
C ARG A 248 -16.50 2.12 -10.63
N VAL A 249 -15.63 2.73 -11.44
CA VAL A 249 -15.86 2.85 -12.89
C VAL A 249 -15.76 1.49 -13.60
N PHE A 250 -14.75 0.69 -13.29
CA PHE A 250 -14.45 -0.57 -13.99
C PHE A 250 -15.47 -1.69 -13.73
N GLN A 251 -16.05 -1.75 -12.52
CA GLN A 251 -17.12 -2.69 -12.18
C GLN A 251 -18.52 -2.14 -12.51
N GLU A 252 -18.60 -0.90 -13.02
CA GLU A 252 -19.83 -0.09 -13.03
C GLU A 252 -20.53 -0.03 -11.66
N ALA A 253 -19.78 -0.03 -10.55
CA ALA A 253 -20.37 -0.02 -9.22
C ALA A 253 -20.98 1.35 -8.90
N ASP A 254 -22.10 1.33 -8.18
CA ASP A 254 -22.71 2.53 -7.65
C ASP A 254 -21.91 3.06 -6.44
N MET A 255 -21.27 2.15 -5.70
CA MET A 255 -20.40 2.44 -4.54
C MET A 255 -19.30 1.38 -4.38
N THR A 256 -18.10 1.81 -3.99
CA THR A 256 -16.97 0.95 -3.61
C THR A 256 -16.40 1.36 -2.26
N CYS A 257 -16.08 0.40 -1.40
CA CYS A 257 -15.47 0.62 -0.09
C CYS A 257 -14.12 -0.09 0.06
N ALA A 258 -13.24 0.43 0.90
CA ALA A 258 -12.00 -0.21 1.29
C ALA A 258 -12.20 -1.40 2.26
N MET A 259 -11.10 -1.97 2.74
CA MET A 259 -11.04 -2.82 3.93
C MET A 259 -10.46 -2.04 5.11
N ASP A 260 -11.18 -2.08 6.24
CA ASP A 260 -10.84 -1.36 7.46
C ASP A 260 -10.32 -2.33 8.53
N TRP A 261 -9.14 -2.04 9.08
CA TRP A 261 -8.44 -2.91 10.00
C TRP A 261 -8.08 -2.18 11.30
N TYR A 262 -7.93 -2.95 12.37
CA TYR A 262 -7.49 -2.44 13.66
C TYR A 262 -6.55 -3.43 14.36
N TYR A 263 -5.55 -2.91 15.06
CA TYR A 263 -4.56 -3.69 15.82
C TYR A 263 -4.77 -3.52 17.34
N PRO A 264 -5.66 -4.31 17.98
CA PRO A 264 -6.01 -4.14 19.40
C PRO A 264 -4.85 -4.45 20.36
N GLY A 265 -3.97 -5.37 19.99
CA GLY A 265 -2.85 -5.85 20.83
C GLY A 265 -1.47 -5.38 20.38
N GLY A 266 -1.38 -4.35 19.52
CA GLY A 266 -0.12 -3.95 18.88
C GLY A 266 0.26 -4.86 17.69
N ARG A 267 1.49 -4.73 17.18
CA ARG A 267 1.91 -5.39 15.92
C ARG A 267 1.90 -6.91 15.98
N ASP A 268 2.28 -7.50 17.12
CA ASP A 268 2.39 -8.96 17.26
C ASP A 268 1.03 -9.66 17.44
N ALA A 269 -0.07 -8.90 17.52
CA ALA A 269 -1.43 -9.41 17.61
C ALA A 269 -2.11 -9.46 16.23
N PRO A 270 -3.00 -10.44 15.97
CA PRO A 270 -3.79 -10.46 14.73
C PRO A 270 -4.60 -9.17 14.54
N SER A 271 -4.53 -8.58 13.35
CA SER A 271 -5.43 -7.48 12.99
C SER A 271 -6.85 -7.98 12.75
N ILE A 272 -7.81 -7.21 13.26
CA ILE A 272 -9.25 -7.48 13.19
C ILE A 272 -9.88 -6.53 12.18
N PHE A 273 -10.94 -6.98 11.49
CA PHE A 273 -11.73 -6.08 10.64
C PHE A 273 -12.54 -5.13 11.53
N TYR A 274 -12.38 -3.82 11.38
CA TYR A 274 -12.92 -2.84 12.32
C TYR A 274 -14.42 -2.56 12.08
N ASP A 275 -14.81 -2.24 10.85
CA ASP A 275 -16.15 -1.73 10.53
C ASP A 275 -17.23 -2.83 10.38
N VAL A 276 -17.18 -3.85 11.23
CA VAL A 276 -18.16 -4.95 11.27
C VAL A 276 -19.58 -4.45 11.56
N TRP A 277 -19.71 -3.35 12.30
CA TRP A 277 -21.00 -2.80 12.68
C TRP A 277 -21.79 -2.20 11.52
N ILE A 278 -21.12 -1.74 10.45
CA ILE A 278 -21.75 -1.24 9.22
C ILE A 278 -21.72 -2.27 8.08
N SER A 279 -20.66 -3.06 7.98
CA SER A 279 -20.48 -4.00 6.87
C SER A 279 -21.48 -5.17 6.90
N ARG A 280 -22.17 -5.38 5.77
CA ARG A 280 -23.15 -6.46 5.59
C ARG A 280 -22.94 -7.16 4.25
N THR A 281 -22.80 -8.49 4.27
CA THR A 281 -22.87 -9.35 3.09
C THR A 281 -24.17 -9.11 2.31
N LEU A 282 -24.25 -9.55 1.05
CA LEU A 282 -25.46 -9.37 0.23
C LEU A 282 -26.71 -10.02 0.86
N SER A 283 -26.53 -11.09 1.66
CA SER A 283 -27.59 -11.74 2.44
C SER A 283 -27.95 -11.04 3.76
N GLY A 284 -27.34 -9.89 4.07
CA GLY A 284 -27.57 -9.13 5.30
C GLY A 284 -26.81 -9.61 6.54
N ASN A 285 -25.94 -10.64 6.44
CA ASN A 285 -25.10 -11.09 7.56
C ASN A 285 -23.92 -10.13 7.79
N LEU A 286 -23.49 -10.01 9.05
CA LEU A 286 -22.22 -9.38 9.44
C LEU A 286 -21.02 -10.00 8.71
N PHE A 287 -19.93 -9.25 8.56
CA PHE A 287 -18.69 -9.77 7.99
C PHE A 287 -18.01 -10.83 8.88
N PHE A 288 -18.17 -10.77 10.20
CA PHE A 288 -17.92 -11.90 11.08
C PHE A 288 -18.99 -11.97 12.17
N ASP A 289 -19.11 -13.14 12.78
CA ASP A 289 -20.12 -13.41 13.80
C ASP A 289 -19.69 -12.82 15.15
N ILE A 290 -20.51 -11.92 15.73
CA ILE A 290 -20.26 -11.34 17.07
C ILE A 290 -21.02 -12.20 18.09
N PRO A 291 -20.36 -12.87 19.05
CA PRO A 291 -21.05 -13.70 20.04
C PRO A 291 -21.94 -12.89 21.00
N ASP A 292 -22.84 -13.57 21.70
CA ASP A 292 -23.82 -12.96 22.62
C ASP A 292 -23.19 -12.12 23.77
N ASP A 293 -21.90 -12.32 24.07
CA ASP A 293 -21.15 -11.55 25.06
C ASP A 293 -20.51 -10.26 24.50
N GLY A 294 -20.65 -10.00 23.20
CA GLY A 294 -20.09 -8.84 22.51
C GLY A 294 -18.58 -8.93 22.24
N SER A 295 -17.95 -10.09 22.46
CA SER A 295 -16.53 -10.31 22.15
C SER A 295 -16.24 -10.27 20.64
N TRP A 296 -14.96 -10.08 20.28
CA TRP A 296 -14.50 -10.08 18.89
C TRP A 296 -13.70 -11.36 18.57
N ASP A 297 -13.90 -12.43 19.35
CA ASP A 297 -13.16 -13.70 19.32
C ASP A 297 -13.30 -14.51 18.01
N LYS A 298 -14.18 -14.07 17.10
CA LYS A 298 -14.39 -14.66 15.76
C LYS A 298 -14.00 -13.70 14.62
N SER A 299 -13.33 -12.58 14.93
CA SER A 299 -12.89 -11.59 13.94
C SER A 299 -11.86 -12.11 12.93
N ASP A 300 -11.24 -13.25 13.22
CA ASP A 300 -10.40 -14.03 12.31
C ASP A 300 -11.20 -14.68 11.16
N LYS A 301 -12.50 -14.96 11.38
CA LYS A 301 -13.37 -15.70 10.47
C LYS A 301 -14.25 -14.76 9.66
N LEU A 302 -13.61 -13.99 8.76
CA LEU A 302 -14.32 -13.13 7.82
C LEU A 302 -15.14 -13.93 6.81
N LEU A 303 -16.32 -13.42 6.51
CA LEU A 303 -17.31 -13.91 5.55
C LEU A 303 -17.67 -15.39 5.78
N PRO A 304 -18.03 -15.80 7.01
CA PRO A 304 -18.22 -17.22 7.35
C PRO A 304 -19.43 -17.81 6.60
N PHE A 305 -20.48 -17.02 6.42
CA PHE A 305 -21.74 -17.40 5.78
C PHE A 305 -21.82 -17.03 4.28
N ASP A 306 -20.74 -16.50 3.69
CA ASP A 306 -20.69 -16.09 2.28
C ASP A 306 -19.42 -16.67 1.63
N ALA A 307 -19.55 -17.86 1.02
CA ALA A 307 -18.42 -18.58 0.45
C ALA A 307 -17.82 -17.88 -0.77
N ASP A 308 -18.64 -17.21 -1.60
CA ASP A 308 -18.20 -16.54 -2.82
C ASP A 308 -17.47 -15.23 -2.49
N ALA A 309 -18.01 -14.43 -1.56
CA ALA A 309 -17.32 -13.24 -1.06
C ALA A 309 -16.02 -13.62 -0.35
N ARG A 310 -16.00 -14.71 0.45
CA ARG A 310 -14.79 -15.24 1.11
C ARG A 310 -13.73 -15.69 0.11
N ALA A 311 -14.12 -16.37 -0.97
CA ALA A 311 -13.18 -16.78 -2.03
C ALA A 311 -12.63 -15.57 -2.82
N ARG A 312 -13.45 -14.53 -3.04
CA ARG A 312 -13.02 -13.26 -3.63
C ARG A 312 -12.06 -12.49 -2.71
N LEU A 313 -12.38 -12.37 -1.42
CA LEU A 313 -11.50 -11.78 -0.40
C LEU A 313 -10.14 -12.49 -0.35
N ALA A 314 -10.13 -13.83 -0.30
CA ALA A 314 -8.91 -14.64 -0.29
C ALA A 314 -8.07 -14.53 -1.58
N SER A 315 -8.63 -14.01 -2.68
CA SER A 315 -7.95 -13.75 -3.95
C SER A 315 -7.81 -12.25 -4.27
N HIS A 316 -8.01 -11.38 -3.28
CA HIS A 316 -7.96 -9.92 -3.38
C HIS A 316 -8.88 -9.30 -4.46
N ARG A 317 -9.97 -9.99 -4.79
CA ARG A 317 -10.96 -9.54 -5.80
C ARG A 317 -12.10 -8.78 -5.13
N PRO A 318 -12.63 -7.70 -5.75
CA PRO A 318 -13.83 -7.05 -5.26
C PRO A 318 -15.02 -8.00 -5.14
N PHE A 319 -15.86 -7.79 -4.13
CA PHE A 319 -17.08 -8.57 -3.91
C PHE A 319 -18.26 -7.66 -3.57
N GLN A 320 -19.45 -8.00 -4.07
CA GLN A 320 -20.68 -7.23 -3.86
C GLN A 320 -21.25 -7.48 -2.46
N VAL A 321 -21.79 -6.43 -1.85
CA VAL A 321 -22.25 -6.39 -0.46
C VAL A 321 -23.56 -5.62 -0.35
N PHE A 322 -24.28 -5.76 0.77
CA PHE A 322 -25.43 -4.91 1.04
C PHE A 322 -25.01 -3.51 1.53
N SER A 323 -24.02 -3.44 2.42
CA SER A 323 -23.48 -2.18 2.94
C SER A 323 -22.02 -2.30 3.36
N CYS A 324 -21.29 -1.18 3.28
CA CYS A 324 -19.93 -1.00 3.78
C CYS A 324 -19.64 0.51 3.94
N TRP A 325 -18.61 0.85 4.74
CA TRP A 325 -18.07 2.21 4.79
C TRP A 325 -16.55 2.16 4.94
N ASN A 326 -16.07 1.42 5.94
CA ASN A 326 -14.73 0.83 5.97
C ASN A 326 -13.58 1.84 5.78
N GLY A 327 -13.63 2.98 6.46
CA GLY A 327 -12.58 4.00 6.43
C GLY A 327 -12.54 4.88 5.18
N ALA A 328 -12.85 4.34 3.99
CA ALA A 328 -12.92 5.11 2.75
C ALA A 328 -13.90 4.48 1.74
N VAL A 329 -14.67 5.35 1.07
CA VAL A 329 -15.60 4.96 0.01
C VAL A 329 -15.51 5.88 -1.20
N THR A 330 -15.94 5.36 -2.36
CA THR A 330 -16.35 6.20 -3.49
C THR A 330 -17.72 5.78 -3.98
N PHE A 331 -18.59 6.73 -4.34
CA PHE A 331 -19.95 6.43 -4.78
C PHE A 331 -20.53 7.48 -5.72
N THR A 332 -21.60 7.13 -6.44
CA THR A 332 -22.29 8.07 -7.34
C THR A 332 -22.94 9.22 -6.57
N ALA A 333 -22.69 10.45 -7.00
CA ALA A 333 -23.34 11.64 -6.46
C ALA A 333 -24.81 11.75 -6.88
N LYS A 334 -25.24 11.07 -7.94
CA LYS A 334 -26.59 11.21 -8.53
C LYS A 334 -27.76 11.11 -7.52
N PRO A 335 -27.83 10.11 -6.60
CA PRO A 335 -28.90 10.06 -5.61
C PRO A 335 -28.89 11.21 -4.58
N LEU A 336 -27.73 11.84 -4.32
CA LEU A 336 -27.63 13.07 -3.51
C LEU A 336 -28.08 14.30 -4.30
N LEU A 337 -27.67 14.42 -5.56
CA LEU A 337 -28.02 15.50 -6.49
C LEU A 337 -29.51 15.52 -6.88
N ASP A 338 -30.15 14.34 -6.89
CA ASP A 338 -31.60 14.20 -7.03
C ASP A 338 -32.35 14.42 -5.70
N GLY A 339 -31.66 14.48 -4.56
CA GLY A 339 -32.24 14.59 -3.22
C GLY A 339 -33.01 13.36 -2.74
N ARG A 340 -32.65 12.17 -3.21
CA ARG A 340 -33.32 10.89 -2.88
C ARG A 340 -32.66 10.12 -1.74
N VAL A 341 -31.41 10.44 -1.45
CA VAL A 341 -30.57 9.83 -0.42
C VAL A 341 -29.87 10.96 0.34
N ASP A 342 -29.63 10.77 1.63
CA ASP A 342 -28.80 11.60 2.51
C ASP A 342 -28.42 10.74 3.73
N PHE A 343 -27.45 11.16 4.55
CA PHE A 343 -27.30 10.55 5.86
C PHE A 343 -28.50 10.89 6.74
N ARG A 344 -28.97 9.90 7.49
CA ARG A 344 -30.12 10.05 8.37
C ARG A 344 -30.07 9.08 9.54
N ARG A 345 -30.89 9.39 10.55
CA ARG A 345 -31.29 8.44 11.59
C ARG A 345 -32.36 7.47 11.10
N VAL A 346 -32.55 6.41 11.89
CA VAL A 346 -33.59 5.38 11.73
C VAL A 346 -34.98 6.03 11.78
N GLY A 347 -35.83 5.68 10.82
CA GLY A 347 -37.22 6.12 10.70
C GLY A 347 -38.21 5.22 11.44
N GLY A 348 -39.49 5.63 11.48
CA GLY A 348 -40.55 4.87 12.14
C GLY A 348 -40.76 3.49 11.51
N GLY A 349 -40.60 2.42 12.30
CA GLY A 349 -40.78 1.03 11.86
C GLY A 349 -39.54 0.38 11.24
N GLU A 350 -38.41 1.09 11.15
CA GLU A 350 -37.14 0.50 10.71
C GLU A 350 -36.35 -0.12 11.89
N CYS A 351 -35.54 -1.14 11.59
CA CYS A 351 -34.60 -1.70 12.56
C CYS A 351 -33.44 -0.72 12.84
N PHE A 352 -32.90 -0.78 14.07
CA PHE A 352 -31.74 0.01 14.49
C PHE A 352 -30.51 -0.31 13.63
N GLN A 353 -29.96 0.71 12.98
CA GLN A 353 -28.86 0.62 11.99
C GLN A 353 -28.04 1.90 12.04
N GLY A 354 -26.73 1.80 11.77
CA GLY A 354 -25.85 2.96 11.62
C GLY A 354 -26.16 3.76 10.35
N GLU A 355 -25.82 5.05 10.37
CA GLU A 355 -26.09 5.99 9.29
C GLU A 355 -25.51 5.61 7.91
N PRO A 356 -24.33 4.95 7.75
CA PRO A 356 -23.85 4.53 6.43
C PRO A 356 -24.55 3.25 5.96
N GLN A 357 -25.03 2.40 6.88
CA GLN A 357 -25.89 1.27 6.51
C GLN A 357 -27.26 1.76 6.01
N LEU A 358 -27.80 2.83 6.61
CA LEU A 358 -29.01 3.49 6.13
C LEU A 358 -28.79 4.18 4.76
N LEU A 359 -27.65 4.85 4.56
CA LEU A 359 -27.26 5.40 3.25
C LEU A 359 -27.25 4.31 2.17
N CYS A 360 -26.57 3.19 2.43
CA CYS A 360 -26.54 2.03 1.51
C CYS A 360 -27.95 1.49 1.25
N LYS A 361 -28.78 1.33 2.29
CA LYS A 361 -30.17 0.88 2.17
C LYS A 361 -31.00 1.80 1.26
N ASP A 362 -30.85 3.10 1.41
CA ASP A 362 -31.59 4.08 0.62
C ASP A 362 -31.06 4.16 -0.83
N MET A 363 -29.76 3.94 -1.04
CA MET A 363 -29.19 3.73 -2.38
C MET A 363 -29.81 2.50 -3.05
N TRP A 364 -29.84 1.34 -2.38
CA TRP A 364 -30.51 0.12 -2.86
C TRP A 364 -31.99 0.39 -3.20
N PHE A 365 -32.73 1.08 -2.32
CA PHE A 365 -34.14 1.41 -2.53
C PHE A 365 -34.36 2.30 -3.76
N ASN A 366 -33.42 3.18 -4.06
CA ASN A 366 -33.45 4.08 -5.23
C ASN A 366 -32.82 3.47 -6.50
N GLY A 367 -32.41 2.19 -6.47
CA GLY A 367 -31.87 1.47 -7.63
C GLY A 367 -30.33 1.49 -7.77
N TYR A 368 -29.61 2.10 -6.82
CA TYR A 368 -28.15 2.22 -6.80
C TYR A 368 -27.52 1.11 -5.94
N GLY A 369 -27.84 -0.15 -6.27
CA GLY A 369 -27.52 -1.33 -5.46
C GLY A 369 -26.15 -1.98 -5.72
N ARG A 370 -25.38 -1.54 -6.73
CA ARG A 370 -24.09 -2.16 -7.05
C ARG A 370 -23.01 -1.69 -6.09
N ILE A 371 -23.07 -2.15 -4.84
CA ILE A 371 -22.14 -1.78 -3.76
C ILE A 371 -21.10 -2.89 -3.58
N ALA A 372 -19.81 -2.56 -3.63
CA ALA A 372 -18.72 -3.54 -3.54
C ALA A 372 -17.62 -3.15 -2.54
N VAL A 373 -17.03 -4.15 -1.87
CA VAL A 373 -15.77 -3.98 -1.14
C VAL A 373 -14.60 -4.30 -2.06
N VAL A 374 -13.49 -3.58 -1.90
CA VAL A 374 -12.25 -3.66 -2.70
C VAL A 374 -11.08 -4.13 -1.82
N PRO A 375 -10.78 -5.45 -1.75
CA PRO A 375 -9.80 -5.99 -0.80
C PRO A 375 -8.31 -5.71 -1.10
N SER A 376 -8.01 -5.02 -2.21
CA SER A 376 -6.69 -4.48 -2.48
C SER A 376 -6.40 -3.20 -1.67
N VAL A 377 -7.45 -2.48 -1.27
CA VAL A 377 -7.36 -1.22 -0.50
C VAL A 377 -7.52 -1.54 0.98
N ASN A 378 -6.46 -1.40 1.76
CA ASN A 378 -6.41 -1.78 3.18
C ASN A 378 -5.97 -0.58 4.03
N LEU A 379 -6.76 -0.21 5.04
CA LEU A 379 -6.63 1.04 5.80
C LEU A 379 -6.54 0.79 7.32
N GLU A 380 -6.02 1.79 8.02
CA GLU A 380 -5.92 1.94 9.49
C GLU A 380 -5.97 3.46 9.80
N TYR A 381 -6.11 3.82 11.08
CA TYR A 381 -6.36 5.18 11.57
C TYR A 381 -5.10 5.92 12.07
N SER A 382 -3.90 5.33 11.92
CA SER A 382 -2.62 6.04 12.16
C SER A 382 -1.54 5.65 11.15
N ASP A 383 -0.53 6.50 10.93
CA ASP A 383 0.58 6.19 10.03
C ASP A 383 1.40 4.97 10.47
N GLU A 384 1.59 4.77 11.77
CA GLU A 384 2.32 3.62 12.32
C GLU A 384 1.63 2.31 11.95
N ARG A 385 0.32 2.23 12.20
CA ARG A 385 -0.48 1.03 11.99
C ARG A 385 -0.93 0.88 10.54
N GLY A 386 -1.05 1.99 9.82
CA GLY A 386 -1.15 2.05 8.37
C GLY A 386 0.03 1.32 7.72
N ARG A 387 1.25 1.52 8.22
CA ARG A 387 2.43 0.76 7.79
C ARG A 387 2.27 -0.73 8.05
N TRP A 388 1.82 -1.10 9.26
CA TRP A 388 1.58 -2.50 9.62
C TRP A 388 0.55 -3.16 8.69
N VAL A 389 -0.56 -2.48 8.40
CA VAL A 389 -1.60 -3.04 7.51
C VAL A 389 -1.13 -3.13 6.05
N LYS A 390 -0.32 -2.18 5.55
CA LYS A 390 0.28 -2.30 4.20
C LYS A 390 1.30 -3.43 4.13
N GLU A 391 2.01 -3.75 5.20
CA GLU A 391 2.93 -4.89 5.28
C GLU A 391 2.17 -6.22 5.34
N ASP A 392 1.23 -6.36 6.27
CA ASP A 392 0.50 -7.62 6.55
C ASP A 392 -0.56 -7.92 5.47
N ARG A 393 -1.34 -6.91 5.05
CA ARG A 393 -2.44 -7.04 4.09
C ARG A 393 -2.04 -6.64 2.67
N GLY A 394 -0.85 -6.07 2.48
CA GLY A 394 -0.31 -5.69 1.18
C GLY A 394 -0.81 -4.32 0.69
N ASN A 395 0.04 -3.63 -0.08
CA ASN A 395 -0.36 -2.47 -0.87
C ASN A 395 -0.95 -2.89 -2.24
N ILE A 396 -1.51 -1.92 -2.96
CA ILE A 396 -2.22 -2.15 -4.22
C ILE A 396 -1.29 -2.68 -5.32
N GLN A 397 -0.05 -2.19 -5.39
CA GLN A 397 0.97 -2.70 -6.32
C GLN A 397 1.33 -4.16 -6.09
N ARG A 398 1.28 -4.65 -4.85
CA ARG A 398 1.36 -6.08 -4.53
C ARG A 398 0.11 -6.80 -5.02
N ARG A 399 -1.09 -6.33 -4.64
CA ARG A 399 -2.35 -7.04 -4.91
C ARG A 399 -2.80 -7.08 -6.38
N ILE A 400 -2.57 -6.03 -7.17
CA ILE A 400 -2.80 -6.05 -8.63
C ILE A 400 -1.95 -7.15 -9.29
N MET A 401 -0.76 -7.41 -8.75
CA MET A 401 0.22 -8.33 -9.32
C MET A 401 -0.06 -9.76 -8.84
N ASP A 402 -0.42 -9.95 -7.57
CA ASP A 402 -0.94 -11.23 -7.05
C ASP A 402 -2.21 -11.69 -7.80
N GLY A 403 -3.07 -10.74 -8.19
CA GLY A 403 -4.32 -11.00 -8.92
C GLY A 403 -4.15 -11.29 -10.42
N ARG A 404 -2.98 -10.99 -11.01
CA ARG A 404 -2.64 -11.30 -12.40
C ARG A 404 -1.87 -12.62 -12.44
N LYS A 405 -2.27 -13.56 -13.31
CA LYS A 405 -1.37 -14.67 -13.67
C LYS A 405 -0.07 -14.05 -14.25
N PRO A 406 1.12 -14.39 -13.75
CA PRO A 406 2.38 -13.89 -14.31
C PRO A 406 2.44 -14.20 -15.81
N ARG A 407 2.81 -13.23 -16.65
CA ARG A 407 2.88 -13.36 -18.11
C ARG A 407 3.97 -14.34 -18.55
N VAL A 408 4.91 -14.60 -17.64
CA VAL A 408 6.02 -15.53 -17.81
C VAL A 408 5.96 -16.66 -16.78
N GLU A 409 6.73 -17.71 -17.03
CA GLU A 409 7.00 -18.79 -16.09
C GLU A 409 8.48 -19.14 -16.09
N LEU A 410 8.94 -19.71 -14.96
CA LEU A 410 10.31 -20.20 -14.78
C LEU A 410 10.33 -21.71 -15.01
N VAL A 411 10.99 -22.15 -16.08
CA VAL A 411 11.15 -23.57 -16.41
C VAL A 411 12.57 -24.00 -16.05
N PRO A 412 12.78 -25.01 -15.16
CA PRO A 412 14.12 -25.43 -14.77
C PRO A 412 15.04 -25.78 -15.95
N TRP A 413 16.28 -25.32 -15.87
CA TRP A 413 17.32 -25.61 -16.85
C TRP A 413 17.94 -26.99 -16.57
N ASP A 414 17.59 -27.98 -17.38
CA ASP A 414 18.32 -29.25 -17.39
C ASP A 414 19.78 -29.03 -17.83
N PHE A 415 20.72 -29.18 -16.89
CA PHE A 415 22.16 -29.03 -17.11
C PHE A 415 22.83 -30.26 -17.76
N ASP A 416 22.20 -31.43 -17.76
CA ASP A 416 22.70 -32.61 -18.49
C ASP A 416 22.27 -32.61 -19.96
N SER A 417 21.24 -31.82 -20.32
CA SER A 417 20.83 -31.62 -21.71
C SER A 417 21.83 -30.76 -22.50
N ARG A 418 22.49 -31.38 -23.49
CA ARG A 418 23.42 -30.69 -24.42
C ARG A 418 22.76 -29.55 -25.19
N GLU A 419 21.48 -29.69 -25.52
CA GLU A 419 20.71 -28.67 -26.24
C GLU A 419 20.46 -27.44 -25.34
N HIS A 420 20.16 -27.68 -24.07
CA HIS A 420 20.06 -26.62 -23.06
C HIS A 420 21.39 -25.92 -22.80
N GLN A 421 22.51 -26.65 -22.74
CA GLN A 421 23.85 -26.06 -22.64
C GLN A 421 24.18 -25.19 -23.85
N ALA A 422 23.96 -25.70 -25.07
CA ALA A 422 24.21 -24.94 -26.30
C ALA A 422 23.32 -23.69 -26.39
N ARG A 423 22.04 -23.79 -26.02
CA ARG A 423 21.11 -22.66 -25.96
C ARG A 423 21.52 -21.62 -24.92
N MET A 424 22.02 -22.06 -23.76
CA MET A 424 22.50 -21.17 -22.70
C MET A 424 23.71 -20.37 -23.19
N HIS A 425 24.69 -21.05 -23.79
CA HIS A 425 25.85 -20.40 -24.39
C HIS A 425 25.46 -19.35 -25.44
N LEU A 426 24.52 -19.66 -26.34
CA LEU A 426 23.99 -18.68 -27.30
C LEU A 426 23.31 -17.47 -26.64
N GLN A 427 22.53 -17.67 -25.57
CA GLN A 427 21.95 -16.54 -24.82
C GLN A 427 23.00 -15.73 -24.06
N ARG A 428 24.07 -16.35 -23.56
CA ARG A 428 25.18 -15.63 -22.90
C ARG A 428 26.03 -14.82 -23.89
N LEU A 429 26.24 -15.33 -25.10
CA LEU A 429 26.82 -14.56 -26.20
C LEU A 429 25.93 -13.36 -26.55
N ALA A 430 24.62 -13.55 -26.73
CA ALA A 430 23.67 -12.45 -26.98
C ALA A 430 23.52 -11.47 -25.80
N CYS A 431 23.81 -11.91 -24.58
CA CYS A 431 23.89 -11.07 -23.40
C CYS A 431 25.16 -10.20 -23.41
N GLY A 432 26.27 -10.71 -23.94
CA GLY A 432 27.59 -10.06 -23.96
C GLY A 432 28.45 -10.33 -22.71
N TRP A 433 28.11 -11.36 -21.91
CA TRP A 433 28.72 -11.64 -20.60
C TRP A 433 28.78 -13.13 -20.27
N ARG A 434 29.92 -13.64 -19.82
CA ARG A 434 30.08 -14.98 -19.20
C ARG A 434 29.55 -16.13 -20.07
N SER A 435 29.89 -16.12 -21.35
CA SER A 435 29.54 -17.22 -22.28
C SER A 435 30.41 -18.46 -22.07
N GLU A 436 31.65 -18.22 -21.62
CA GLU A 436 32.68 -19.17 -21.25
C GLU A 436 32.36 -19.93 -19.95
N GLU A 437 31.58 -19.34 -19.04
CA GLU A 437 31.23 -19.98 -17.75
C GLU A 437 30.14 -21.06 -17.85
N VAL A 438 29.50 -21.27 -19.01
CA VAL A 438 28.34 -22.18 -19.10
C VAL A 438 28.69 -23.63 -18.69
N GLN A 439 29.90 -24.11 -18.95
CA GLN A 439 30.33 -25.44 -18.49
C GLN A 439 30.56 -25.50 -16.98
N LYS A 440 31.13 -24.45 -16.38
CA LYS A 440 31.20 -24.30 -14.91
C LYS A 440 29.80 -24.31 -14.30
N TRP A 441 28.79 -23.69 -14.93
CA TRP A 441 27.42 -23.72 -14.43
C TRP A 441 26.77 -25.12 -14.51
N VAL A 442 27.21 -26.00 -15.41
CA VAL A 442 26.79 -27.42 -15.42
C VAL A 442 27.34 -28.15 -14.19
N GLU A 443 28.61 -27.91 -13.85
CA GLU A 443 29.26 -28.48 -12.67
C GLU A 443 28.57 -27.99 -11.37
N GLN A 444 28.34 -26.68 -11.26
CA GLN A 444 27.63 -26.07 -10.14
C GLN A 444 26.16 -26.53 -10.02
N GLY A 445 25.52 -26.89 -11.14
CA GLY A 445 24.19 -27.52 -11.14
C GLY A 445 24.22 -28.95 -10.57
N ARG A 446 25.23 -29.75 -10.96
CA ARG A 446 25.46 -31.11 -10.43
C ARG A 446 25.76 -31.11 -8.93
N GLU A 447 26.43 -30.06 -8.45
CA GLU A 447 26.73 -29.85 -7.03
C GLU A 447 25.54 -29.29 -6.22
N GLY A 448 24.43 -28.91 -6.88
CA GLY A 448 23.25 -28.34 -6.21
C GLY A 448 23.43 -26.90 -5.72
N ILE A 449 24.54 -26.23 -6.05
CA ILE A 449 24.85 -24.86 -5.61
C ILE A 449 24.38 -23.78 -6.60
N LYS A 450 23.91 -24.15 -7.79
CA LYS A 450 23.36 -23.23 -8.80
C LYS A 450 22.20 -23.86 -9.55
N THR A 451 21.00 -23.28 -9.40
CA THR A 451 19.81 -23.67 -10.17
C THR A 451 19.47 -22.58 -11.18
N LEU A 452 19.53 -22.93 -12.47
CA LEU A 452 19.14 -22.05 -13.57
C LEU A 452 17.69 -22.31 -13.99
N TYR A 453 17.02 -21.27 -14.46
CA TYR A 453 15.66 -21.32 -15.00
C TYR A 453 15.61 -20.59 -16.34
N TRP A 454 14.97 -21.19 -17.33
CA TRP A 454 14.51 -20.49 -18.52
C TRP A 454 13.33 -19.58 -18.19
N ILE A 455 13.33 -18.39 -18.78
CA ILE A 455 12.19 -17.47 -18.77
C ILE A 455 11.37 -17.74 -20.03
N VAL A 456 10.11 -18.12 -19.86
CA VAL A 456 9.19 -18.53 -20.93
C VAL A 456 7.92 -17.71 -20.85
N ILE A 457 7.38 -17.25 -21.99
CA ILE A 457 6.07 -16.59 -22.04
C ILE A 457 4.97 -17.66 -21.97
N ARG A 458 3.94 -17.44 -21.13
CA ARG A 458 2.81 -18.37 -20.99
C ARG A 458 1.99 -18.48 -22.28
N GLU A 459 1.38 -19.64 -22.53
CA GLU A 459 0.52 -19.85 -23.70
C GLU A 459 -0.73 -18.96 -23.70
N GLU A 460 -1.29 -18.68 -22.52
CA GLU A 460 -2.57 -18.00 -22.37
C GLU A 460 -2.49 -16.46 -22.49
N LEU A 461 -1.33 -15.92 -22.87
CA LEU A 461 -1.12 -14.48 -23.04
C LEU A 461 -1.56 -14.02 -24.45
N ALA A 462 -2.49 -13.08 -24.52
CA ALA A 462 -3.04 -12.56 -25.79
C ALA A 462 -1.95 -12.06 -26.77
N ASP A 463 -0.95 -11.33 -26.26
CA ASP A 463 0.12 -10.73 -27.08
C ASP A 463 1.34 -11.66 -27.28
N LYS A 464 1.25 -12.93 -26.88
CA LYS A 464 2.36 -13.90 -26.95
C LYS A 464 3.01 -13.93 -28.31
N GLU A 465 2.23 -14.09 -29.38
CA GLU A 465 2.76 -14.25 -30.74
C GLU A 465 3.51 -13.01 -31.23
N ALA A 466 3.11 -11.80 -30.80
CA ALA A 466 3.84 -10.56 -31.10
C ALA A 466 5.20 -10.52 -30.38
N LEU A 467 5.23 -10.82 -29.08
CA LEU A 467 6.46 -10.86 -28.27
C LEU A 467 7.43 -11.96 -28.74
N ILE A 468 6.92 -13.16 -29.03
CA ILE A 468 7.72 -14.25 -29.58
C ILE A 468 8.25 -13.89 -30.97
N SER A 469 7.45 -13.27 -31.85
CA SER A 469 7.91 -12.85 -33.17
C SER A 469 9.04 -11.81 -33.09
N GLN A 470 8.95 -10.83 -32.18
CA GLN A 470 10.03 -9.86 -31.94
C GLN A 470 11.32 -10.54 -31.45
N HIS A 471 11.22 -11.50 -30.52
CA HIS A 471 12.38 -12.26 -30.05
C HIS A 471 13.00 -13.10 -31.16
N VAL A 472 12.20 -13.85 -31.92
CA VAL A 472 12.67 -14.75 -32.99
C VAL A 472 13.26 -13.97 -34.17
N ALA A 473 12.71 -12.80 -34.50
CA ALA A 473 13.26 -11.92 -35.53
C ALA A 473 14.69 -11.44 -35.18
N ALA A 474 14.94 -11.14 -33.91
CA ALA A 474 16.28 -10.78 -33.42
C ALA A 474 17.20 -12.01 -33.21
N TYR A 475 16.65 -13.16 -32.84
CA TYR A 475 17.41 -14.36 -32.44
C TYR A 475 16.86 -15.67 -33.08
N PRO A 476 16.98 -15.86 -34.41
CA PRO A 476 16.24 -16.90 -35.15
C PRO A 476 16.64 -18.36 -34.84
N LYS A 477 17.73 -18.62 -34.10
CA LYS A 477 18.14 -19.98 -33.70
C LYS A 477 17.42 -20.47 -32.42
N ALA A 478 16.10 -20.29 -32.35
CA ALA A 478 15.30 -20.55 -31.16
C ALA A 478 14.44 -21.82 -31.32
N ASN A 479 14.91 -22.96 -30.80
CA ASN A 479 14.08 -24.16 -30.65
C ASN A 479 14.53 -25.05 -29.47
N THR A 480 13.71 -26.04 -29.12
CA THR A 480 13.61 -26.72 -27.81
C THR A 480 14.46 -27.98 -27.60
N ALA A 481 14.61 -28.37 -26.33
CA ALA A 481 15.07 -29.70 -25.90
C ALA A 481 13.93 -30.55 -25.28
N PRO A 482 13.93 -31.90 -25.38
CA PRO A 482 12.73 -32.71 -25.11
C PRO A 482 12.70 -33.56 -23.81
N THR A 483 13.68 -33.54 -22.89
CA THR A 483 13.70 -34.48 -21.73
C THR A 483 14.31 -33.91 -20.44
N HIS A 484 14.07 -34.57 -19.29
CA HIS A 484 14.53 -34.18 -17.94
C HIS A 484 14.88 -35.41 -17.04
N TRP A 485 16.12 -35.50 -16.57
CA TRP A 485 16.58 -36.18 -15.31
C TRP A 485 16.17 -37.63 -14.96
N GLN A 486 16.07 -38.57 -15.91
CA GLN A 486 16.05 -40.04 -15.67
C GLN A 486 15.09 -40.58 -14.57
N GLN A 487 14.04 -39.85 -14.18
CA GLN A 487 13.01 -40.30 -13.23
C GLN A 487 11.60 -40.06 -13.79
N PRO A 488 10.62 -40.92 -13.49
CA PRO A 488 9.24 -40.73 -13.93
C PRO A 488 8.62 -39.49 -13.25
N ARG A 489 8.13 -38.55 -14.07
CA ARG A 489 7.48 -37.32 -13.61
C ARG A 489 5.96 -37.48 -13.57
N GLU A 490 5.32 -37.26 -12.43
CA GLU A 490 3.88 -37.08 -12.40
C GLU A 490 3.48 -35.72 -13.02
N ALA A 491 2.72 -35.81 -14.10
CA ALA A 491 1.81 -34.80 -14.66
C ALA A 491 2.23 -33.30 -14.65
N ALA A 492 3.07 -32.87 -15.60
CA ALA A 492 2.91 -31.57 -16.27
C ALA A 492 3.73 -31.45 -17.58
N THR A 493 3.04 -31.65 -18.70
CA THR A 493 3.33 -31.18 -20.08
C THR A 493 4.70 -31.42 -20.72
N ASP A 494 4.67 -32.31 -21.71
CA ASP A 494 5.66 -32.56 -22.77
C ASP A 494 5.65 -31.42 -23.83
N ARG A 495 5.84 -30.16 -23.38
CA ARG A 495 5.60 -28.94 -24.16
C ARG A 495 6.89 -28.33 -24.69
N SER A 496 6.94 -28.10 -26.00
CA SER A 496 7.92 -27.21 -26.64
C SER A 496 7.70 -25.74 -26.23
N PHE A 497 8.75 -25.06 -25.77
CA PHE A 497 8.74 -23.65 -25.36
C PHE A 497 9.90 -22.83 -25.97
N ILE A 498 9.70 -21.53 -26.21
CA ILE A 498 10.78 -20.64 -26.65
C ILE A 498 11.31 -19.87 -25.44
N PRO A 499 12.55 -20.14 -24.96
CA PRO A 499 13.13 -19.38 -23.87
C PRO A 499 13.57 -18.00 -24.38
N ILE A 500 12.97 -16.95 -23.81
CA ILE A 500 13.26 -15.54 -24.10
C ILE A 500 14.38 -14.96 -23.23
N GLY A 501 14.83 -15.73 -22.23
CA GLY A 501 15.85 -15.34 -21.27
C GLY A 501 16.13 -16.44 -20.24
N HIS A 502 16.91 -16.12 -19.21
CA HIS A 502 17.20 -16.98 -18.07
C HIS A 502 17.44 -16.18 -16.79
N ILE A 503 17.34 -16.86 -15.64
CA ILE A 503 17.73 -16.39 -14.30
C ILE A 503 18.30 -17.56 -13.50
N ALA A 504 19.19 -17.31 -12.56
CA ALA A 504 19.72 -18.33 -11.65
C ALA A 504 19.48 -17.96 -10.19
N LEU A 505 19.31 -19.00 -9.36
CA LEU A 505 19.36 -18.95 -7.91
C LEU A 505 20.58 -19.77 -7.44
N ASP A 506 21.50 -19.11 -6.74
CA ASP A 506 22.79 -19.66 -6.32
C ASP A 506 22.88 -19.74 -4.79
N LEU A 507 23.60 -20.74 -4.27
CA LEU A 507 24.06 -20.82 -2.89
C LEU A 507 25.54 -20.43 -2.85
N ARG A 508 25.89 -19.37 -2.10
CA ARG A 508 27.23 -18.76 -2.12
C ARG A 508 27.81 -18.55 -0.72
N GLU A 509 27.92 -19.63 0.07
CA GLU A 509 28.42 -19.55 1.46
C GLU A 509 29.75 -18.77 1.62
N ALA A 510 30.71 -19.00 0.72
CA ALA A 510 32.01 -18.30 0.78
C ALA A 510 31.85 -16.79 0.58
N GLN A 511 30.91 -16.37 -0.27
CA GLN A 511 30.57 -14.97 -0.50
C GLN A 511 29.81 -14.38 0.71
N ASN A 512 28.86 -15.12 1.29
CA ASN A 512 28.15 -14.74 2.53
C ASN A 512 29.16 -14.45 3.66
N LYS A 513 30.09 -15.40 3.89
CA LYS A 513 31.17 -15.29 4.89
C LYS A 513 32.09 -14.10 4.60
N ARG A 514 32.49 -13.87 3.35
CA ARG A 514 33.34 -12.72 2.95
C ARG A 514 32.64 -11.36 3.16
N LEU A 515 31.34 -11.29 2.91
CA LEU A 515 30.53 -10.08 3.01
C LEU A 515 29.87 -9.89 4.40
N ASN A 516 30.18 -10.76 5.36
CA ASN A 516 29.57 -10.78 6.71
C ASN A 516 28.03 -10.79 6.71
N ILE A 517 27.43 -11.49 5.73
CA ILE A 517 25.97 -11.67 5.65
C ILE A 517 25.61 -12.96 6.40
N THR A 518 24.79 -12.86 7.44
CA THR A 518 24.32 -14.01 8.22
C THR A 518 22.81 -13.95 8.43
N SER A 519 22.14 -15.11 8.44
CA SER A 519 20.78 -15.18 8.99
C SER A 519 20.85 -15.06 10.50
N SER A 520 20.23 -14.02 11.06
CA SER A 520 20.06 -13.84 12.49
C SER A 520 19.03 -14.82 13.09
N SER A 521 19.32 -16.12 13.07
CA SER A 521 18.57 -17.14 13.84
C SER A 521 19.36 -18.44 14.06
N SER A 522 20.58 -18.36 14.58
CA SER A 522 21.27 -19.55 15.12
C SER A 522 21.00 -19.70 16.63
N SER A 523 19.73 -19.94 16.98
CA SER A 523 19.43 -20.62 18.25
C SER A 523 19.74 -22.10 18.06
N SER A 524 20.69 -22.61 18.83
CA SER A 524 21.23 -23.96 18.77
C SER A 524 20.18 -25.07 18.60
N SER A 525 20.22 -25.77 17.47
CA SER A 525 19.79 -27.16 17.37
C SER A 525 20.68 -27.88 16.36
N SER A 526 21.22 -29.02 16.77
CA SER A 526 22.10 -29.85 15.97
C SER A 526 21.28 -30.90 15.25
N ASP A 527 20.81 -30.59 14.04
CA ASP A 527 20.20 -31.58 13.14
C ASP A 527 20.72 -31.36 11.71
N ASN A 528 21.08 -32.47 11.05
CA ASN A 528 21.52 -32.48 9.65
C ASN A 528 20.28 -32.42 8.74
N ASP A 529 19.69 -31.24 8.60
CA ASP A 529 18.77 -30.95 7.50
C ASP A 529 19.40 -29.94 6.54
N GLY A 530 19.16 -30.11 5.24
CA GLY A 530 19.95 -29.49 4.16
C GLY A 530 19.71 -27.99 3.91
N GLY A 531 19.19 -27.25 4.90
CA GLY A 531 18.91 -25.82 4.79
C GLY A 531 20.12 -24.97 5.15
N GLY A 532 20.66 -24.21 4.18
CA GLY A 532 21.74 -23.25 4.41
C GLY A 532 21.31 -22.01 5.21
N ASP A 533 22.15 -20.96 5.20
CA ASP A 533 21.99 -19.69 5.97
C ASP A 533 20.72 -18.84 5.62
N GLY A 534 19.65 -19.41 5.06
CA GLY A 534 18.44 -18.69 4.64
C GLY A 534 18.69 -17.58 3.61
N ILE A 535 19.84 -17.59 2.94
CA ILE A 535 20.31 -16.59 1.98
C ILE A 535 20.47 -17.27 0.61
N VAL A 536 19.75 -16.76 -0.39
CA VAL A 536 19.84 -17.19 -1.79
C VAL A 536 20.30 -16.03 -2.66
N TRP A 537 21.15 -16.31 -3.64
CA TRP A 537 21.68 -15.30 -4.55
C TRP A 537 20.97 -15.34 -5.91
N VAL A 538 20.42 -14.22 -6.37
CA VAL A 538 20.01 -14.06 -7.77
C VAL A 538 21.24 -13.79 -8.61
N ALA A 539 21.35 -14.52 -9.72
CA ALA A 539 22.48 -14.42 -10.63
C ALA A 539 22.07 -14.61 -12.09
N SER A 540 22.94 -14.17 -13.00
CA SER A 540 22.81 -14.40 -14.44
C SER A 540 21.46 -13.97 -15.06
N LEU A 541 20.69 -13.07 -14.45
CA LEU A 541 19.43 -12.60 -15.04
C LEU A 541 19.68 -11.98 -16.42
N TYR A 542 19.01 -12.50 -17.43
CA TYR A 542 19.00 -11.99 -18.79
C TYR A 542 17.62 -12.14 -19.40
N ILE A 543 17.12 -11.05 -20.00
CA ILE A 543 15.97 -11.07 -20.90
C ILE A 543 16.44 -10.50 -22.24
N SER A 544 16.08 -11.19 -23.33
CA SER A 544 16.33 -10.78 -24.71
C SER A 544 16.17 -9.26 -24.91
N TRP A 545 17.17 -8.61 -25.48
CA TRP A 545 17.20 -7.15 -25.67
C TRP A 545 15.95 -6.60 -26.37
N ALA A 546 15.41 -7.33 -27.35
CA ALA A 546 14.15 -7.00 -28.03
C ALA A 546 12.91 -6.94 -27.12
N LEU A 547 12.91 -7.65 -25.99
CA LEU A 547 11.79 -7.76 -25.05
C LEU A 547 12.02 -7.03 -23.72
N GLN A 548 13.19 -6.42 -23.52
CA GLN A 548 13.37 -5.47 -22.42
C GLN A 548 12.38 -4.30 -22.57
N ARG A 549 12.12 -3.59 -21.47
CA ARG A 549 11.12 -2.51 -21.35
C ARG A 549 9.64 -2.95 -21.42
N HIS A 550 9.31 -4.19 -21.80
CA HIS A 550 7.93 -4.74 -21.74
C HIS A 550 7.46 -5.13 -20.31
N GLY A 551 8.14 -4.67 -19.26
CA GLY A 551 7.84 -4.97 -17.85
C GLY A 551 8.22 -6.37 -17.34
N LEU A 552 8.54 -7.31 -18.24
CA LEU A 552 8.77 -8.74 -17.93
C LEU A 552 9.80 -8.99 -16.82
N GLY A 553 10.85 -8.16 -16.71
CA GLY A 553 11.90 -8.31 -15.69
C GLY A 553 11.38 -8.28 -14.26
N ARG A 554 10.37 -7.44 -13.95
CA ARG A 554 9.82 -7.35 -12.59
C ARG A 554 9.01 -8.60 -12.22
N GLU A 555 8.35 -9.21 -13.21
CA GLU A 555 7.62 -10.48 -13.02
C GLU A 555 8.58 -11.65 -12.83
N VAL A 556 9.68 -11.69 -13.58
CA VAL A 556 10.75 -12.69 -13.40
C VAL A 556 11.37 -12.60 -12.02
N MET A 557 11.69 -11.40 -11.53
CA MET A 557 12.24 -11.21 -10.19
C MET A 557 11.27 -11.67 -9.10
N ARG A 558 9.98 -11.33 -9.19
CA ARG A 558 8.98 -11.83 -8.23
C ARG A 558 8.82 -13.34 -8.24
N LEU A 559 8.86 -13.98 -9.41
CA LEU A 559 8.86 -15.45 -9.50
C LEU A 559 10.12 -16.06 -8.89
N ALA A 560 11.28 -15.43 -9.03
CA ALA A 560 12.52 -15.88 -8.41
C ALA A 560 12.52 -15.66 -6.89
N GLU A 561 11.95 -14.56 -6.41
CA GLU A 561 11.69 -14.29 -4.98
C GLU A 561 10.74 -15.35 -4.37
N ASP A 562 9.65 -15.68 -5.07
CA ASP A 562 8.67 -16.71 -4.66
C ASP A 562 9.29 -18.12 -4.63
N VAL A 563 10.04 -18.49 -5.67
CA VAL A 563 10.78 -19.77 -5.71
C VAL A 563 11.87 -19.84 -4.63
N ALA A 564 12.51 -18.72 -4.28
CA ALA A 564 13.46 -18.67 -3.18
C ALA A 564 12.76 -18.81 -1.81
N ALA A 565 11.64 -18.12 -1.58
CA ALA A 565 10.91 -18.10 -0.30
C ALA A 565 10.11 -19.39 -0.03
N HIS A 566 9.39 -19.90 -1.03
CA HIS A 566 8.40 -20.99 -0.89
C HIS A 566 8.81 -22.28 -1.60
N GLY A 567 9.86 -22.24 -2.44
CA GLY A 567 10.46 -23.42 -3.04
C GLY A 567 11.40 -24.17 -2.07
N PRO A 568 12.19 -25.13 -2.58
CA PRO A 568 13.03 -26.01 -1.75
C PRO A 568 14.05 -25.29 -0.86
N LEU A 569 14.39 -24.03 -1.17
CA LEU A 569 15.44 -23.27 -0.48
C LEU A 569 14.94 -22.52 0.77
N GLN A 570 13.62 -22.29 0.90
CA GLN A 570 12.97 -21.63 2.05
C GLN A 570 13.71 -20.38 2.59
N ALA A 571 14.16 -19.54 1.67
CA ALA A 571 15.04 -18.41 1.95
C ALA A 571 14.31 -17.25 2.64
N ARG A 572 15.00 -16.58 3.55
CA ARG A 572 14.54 -15.34 4.22
C ARG A 572 15.19 -14.08 3.65
N TRP A 573 16.30 -14.26 2.94
CA TRP A 573 17.04 -13.18 2.29
C TRP A 573 17.36 -13.58 0.86
N ILE A 574 17.17 -12.63 -0.05
CA ILE A 574 17.61 -12.72 -1.43
C ILE A 574 18.65 -11.64 -1.69
N VAL A 575 19.78 -12.02 -2.30
CA VAL A 575 20.97 -11.18 -2.47
C VAL A 575 21.37 -11.17 -3.94
N LEU A 576 21.98 -10.10 -4.45
CA LEU A 576 22.51 -10.05 -5.81
C LEU A 576 23.69 -9.08 -5.96
N ASP A 577 24.47 -9.30 -7.00
CA ASP A 577 25.54 -8.43 -7.47
C ASP A 577 25.17 -7.77 -8.82
N THR A 578 25.48 -6.48 -8.97
CA THR A 578 25.32 -5.73 -10.22
C THR A 578 26.36 -4.61 -10.34
N MET A 579 26.47 -3.97 -11.51
CA MET A 579 27.22 -2.71 -11.68
C MET A 579 26.63 -1.57 -10.86
N SER A 580 27.48 -0.68 -10.33
CA SER A 580 27.00 0.56 -9.69
C SER A 580 26.47 1.55 -10.74
N ARG A 581 25.53 2.42 -10.33
CA ARG A 581 24.89 3.39 -11.24
C ARG A 581 25.89 4.32 -11.94
N GLU A 582 26.94 4.73 -11.24
CA GLU A 582 27.93 5.69 -11.75
C GLU A 582 28.77 5.08 -12.87
N GLN A 583 29.24 3.84 -12.67
CA GLN A 583 30.06 3.16 -13.65
C GLN A 583 29.24 2.68 -14.85
N GLN A 584 28.03 2.13 -14.62
CA GLN A 584 27.20 1.62 -15.71
C GLN A 584 26.84 2.71 -16.73
N MET A 585 26.59 3.94 -16.25
CA MET A 585 26.17 5.07 -17.07
C MET A 585 27.35 5.90 -17.63
N GLU A 586 28.60 5.52 -17.36
CA GLU A 586 29.77 6.19 -17.92
C GLU A 586 29.76 6.08 -19.46
N PRO A 587 29.80 7.19 -20.23
CA PRO A 587 29.67 7.14 -21.69
C PRO A 587 30.68 6.22 -22.39
N ALA A 588 31.92 6.17 -21.89
CA ALA A 588 32.96 5.31 -22.44
C ALA A 588 32.72 3.81 -22.14
N LEU A 589 32.04 3.48 -21.05
CA LEU A 589 31.65 2.11 -20.72
C LEU A 589 30.36 1.71 -21.45
N VAL A 590 29.36 2.60 -21.52
CA VAL A 590 28.15 2.40 -22.34
C VAL A 590 28.53 2.11 -23.80
N GLN A 591 29.46 2.89 -24.37
CA GLN A 591 29.92 2.69 -25.74
C GLN A 591 30.59 1.33 -25.94
N ARG A 592 31.50 0.92 -25.04
CA ARG A 592 32.30 -0.32 -25.19
C ARG A 592 31.52 -1.58 -24.85
N VAL A 593 30.69 -1.55 -23.81
CA VAL A 593 30.02 -2.73 -23.24
C VAL A 593 28.64 -2.96 -23.86
N TYR A 594 27.94 -1.91 -24.33
CA TYR A 594 26.61 -2.05 -24.92
C TYR A 594 26.64 -1.76 -26.42
N LEU A 595 26.92 -0.51 -26.81
CA LEU A 595 26.70 -0.04 -28.18
C LEU A 595 27.63 -0.71 -29.20
N ALA A 596 28.89 -0.97 -28.85
CA ALA A 596 29.84 -1.68 -29.71
C ALA A 596 29.43 -3.13 -30.00
N GLN A 597 28.69 -3.77 -29.09
CA GLN A 597 28.11 -5.11 -29.27
C GLN A 597 26.74 -5.07 -30.00
N GLY A 598 26.30 -3.91 -30.52
CA GLY A 598 24.98 -3.73 -31.12
C GLY A 598 23.82 -3.73 -30.12
N ASN A 599 24.09 -3.72 -28.82
CA ASN A 599 23.08 -3.72 -27.76
C ASN A 599 22.62 -2.29 -27.44
N PRO A 600 21.34 -2.08 -27.07
CA PRO A 600 20.84 -0.75 -26.71
C PRO A 600 21.51 -0.23 -25.43
N ALA A 601 21.74 1.08 -25.36
CA ALA A 601 22.21 1.72 -24.15
C ALA A 601 21.20 1.56 -22.98
N PRO A 602 21.69 1.44 -21.73
CA PRO A 602 20.83 1.48 -20.55
C PRO A 602 20.16 2.85 -20.43
N VAL A 603 18.87 2.86 -20.09
CA VAL A 603 18.06 4.08 -19.86
C VAL A 603 17.80 4.30 -18.38
N VAL A 604 17.75 3.22 -17.60
CA VAL A 604 17.68 3.21 -16.14
C VAL A 604 18.87 2.38 -15.66
N PRO A 605 19.66 2.81 -14.67
CA PRO A 605 20.72 1.99 -14.11
C PRO A 605 20.13 0.74 -13.46
N ILE A 606 20.84 -0.40 -13.55
CA ILE A 606 20.35 -1.68 -13.02
C ILE A 606 20.26 -1.63 -11.49
N GLN A 607 21.16 -0.90 -10.82
CA GLN A 607 21.08 -0.64 -9.38
C GLN A 607 19.72 -0.01 -9.01
N ASP A 608 19.37 1.11 -9.64
CA ASP A 608 18.12 1.86 -9.45
C ASP A 608 16.89 0.97 -9.73
N TRP A 609 16.99 0.11 -10.74
CA TRP A 609 15.93 -0.82 -11.10
C TRP A 609 15.69 -1.89 -10.03
N TYR A 610 16.72 -2.36 -9.32
CA TYR A 610 16.57 -3.24 -8.17
C TYR A 610 16.12 -2.49 -6.91
N GLU A 611 16.68 -1.30 -6.64
CA GLU A 611 16.27 -0.45 -5.51
C GLU A 611 14.76 -0.13 -5.58
N GLY A 612 14.25 0.24 -6.77
CA GLY A 612 12.82 0.42 -7.04
C GLY A 612 11.95 -0.85 -6.96
N GLN A 613 12.52 -2.00 -6.58
CA GLN A 613 11.83 -3.26 -6.27
C GLN A 613 12.00 -3.70 -4.80
N GLY A 614 12.53 -2.81 -3.95
CA GLY A 614 12.72 -3.04 -2.51
C GLY A 614 14.02 -3.75 -2.15
N TYR A 615 15.05 -3.64 -3.00
CA TYR A 615 16.40 -4.09 -2.68
C TYR A 615 17.23 -2.95 -2.06
N GLU A 616 18.02 -3.26 -1.07
CA GLU A 616 18.91 -2.31 -0.37
C GLU A 616 20.37 -2.62 -0.70
N ALA A 617 21.11 -1.63 -1.20
CA ALA A 617 22.56 -1.72 -1.35
C ALA A 617 23.25 -1.75 0.03
N PHE A 618 24.17 -2.70 0.25
CA PHE A 618 24.82 -2.89 1.55
C PHE A 618 26.35 -3.05 1.49
N ALA A 619 26.93 -3.33 0.32
CA ALA A 619 28.38 -3.40 0.14
C ALA A 619 28.78 -3.05 -1.31
N LYS A 620 30.03 -2.59 -1.50
CA LYS A 620 30.63 -2.34 -2.82
C LYS A 620 32.00 -3.04 -2.90
N GLU A 621 32.33 -3.61 -4.06
CA GLU A 621 33.65 -4.17 -4.38
C GLU A 621 34.17 -3.54 -5.69
N VAL A 622 35.27 -2.79 -5.60
CA VAL A 622 35.90 -2.12 -6.76
C VAL A 622 36.65 -3.15 -7.59
N GLY A 623 36.43 -3.18 -8.90
CA GLY A 623 37.02 -4.18 -9.80
C GLY A 623 36.66 -5.63 -9.47
N GLY A 624 35.48 -5.87 -8.86
CA GLY A 624 35.01 -7.20 -8.46
C GLY A 624 34.80 -8.19 -9.62
N TYR A 625 34.76 -7.71 -10.86
CA TYR A 625 34.78 -8.55 -12.07
C TYR A 625 35.61 -7.91 -13.18
N GLN A 626 36.35 -8.73 -13.91
CA GLN A 626 37.01 -8.30 -15.14
C GLN A 626 36.19 -8.78 -16.34
N TRP A 627 35.45 -7.86 -16.96
CA TRP A 627 34.74 -8.14 -18.21
C TRP A 627 35.74 -8.21 -19.36
N ALA A 628 35.60 -9.22 -20.22
CA ALA A 628 36.32 -9.31 -21.47
C ALA A 628 35.34 -9.13 -22.64
N ASN A 629 35.69 -8.28 -23.60
CA ASN A 629 34.91 -8.10 -24.82
C ASN A 629 34.87 -9.43 -25.61
N PRO A 630 33.69 -10.00 -25.90
CA PRO A 630 33.59 -11.30 -26.59
C PRO A 630 34.18 -11.33 -28.01
N GLU A 631 34.32 -10.18 -28.67
CA GLU A 631 34.86 -10.07 -30.03
C GLU A 631 36.34 -9.64 -30.05
N THR A 632 36.73 -8.69 -29.20
CA THR A 632 38.10 -8.11 -29.23
C THR A 632 39.04 -8.69 -28.17
N GLY A 633 38.51 -9.32 -27.12
CA GLY A 633 39.29 -9.80 -25.97
C GLY A 633 39.82 -8.70 -25.04
N GLU A 634 39.52 -7.42 -25.30
CA GLU A 634 39.89 -6.31 -24.43
C GLU A 634 39.20 -6.42 -23.06
N THR A 635 39.92 -6.14 -21.98
CA THR A 635 39.39 -6.23 -20.62
C THR A 635 38.99 -4.86 -20.04
N GLN A 636 37.96 -4.88 -19.19
CA GLN A 636 37.50 -3.74 -18.41
C GLN A 636 37.13 -4.22 -17.00
N ASP A 637 37.68 -3.56 -15.99
CA ASP A 637 37.32 -3.84 -14.60
C ASP A 637 35.95 -3.23 -14.28
N ILE A 638 35.12 -4.01 -13.59
CA ILE A 638 33.73 -3.73 -13.27
C ILE A 638 33.56 -3.77 -11.75
N ASP A 639 32.99 -2.70 -11.21
CA ASP A 639 32.64 -2.56 -9.80
C ASP A 639 31.33 -3.29 -9.51
N TYR A 640 31.31 -4.10 -8.45
CA TYR A 640 30.06 -4.62 -7.92
C TYR A 640 29.48 -3.69 -6.86
N ILE A 641 28.18 -3.43 -6.96
CA ILE A 641 27.32 -3.10 -5.83
C ILE A 641 26.53 -4.36 -5.45
N PHE A 642 26.54 -4.71 -4.16
CA PHE A 642 25.77 -5.83 -3.62
C PHE A 642 24.49 -5.30 -3.00
N LEU A 643 23.36 -5.89 -3.39
CA LEU A 643 22.05 -5.56 -2.85
C LEU A 643 21.40 -6.77 -2.19
N LYS A 644 20.59 -6.53 -1.17
CA LYS A 644 19.82 -7.56 -0.45
C LYS A 644 18.36 -7.13 -0.31
N LYS A 645 17.46 -8.10 -0.20
CA LYS A 645 16.05 -7.89 0.13
C LYS A 645 15.60 -8.98 1.08
N ARG A 646 14.80 -8.61 2.08
CA ARG A 646 14.17 -9.56 2.99
C ARG A 646 12.95 -10.17 2.30
N LEU A 647 12.89 -11.49 2.29
CA LEU A 647 11.70 -12.25 1.92
C LEU A 647 10.84 -12.42 3.18
N GLY A 648 9.52 -12.32 3.04
CA GLY A 648 8.57 -12.25 4.15
C GLY A 648 7.27 -12.98 3.87
#